data_AF-T2GF92-F1
#
_entry.id   AF-T2GF92-F1
#
_cell.length_a   1.000
_cell.length_b   1.000
_cell.length_c   1.000
_cell.angle_alpha   90.00
_cell.angle_beta   90.00
_cell.angle_gamma   90.00
#
_symmetry.space_group_name_H-M   'P 1'
#
loop_
_entity.id
_entity.type
_entity.pdbx_description
1 polymer ?
#
loop_
_entity_poly.entity_id
_entity_poly.type
_entity_poly.pdbx_seq_one_letter_code
_entity_poly.pdbx_strand_id
1 'polypeptide(L)'
;MAYNVNNIVIILGMHRSGTSTLAGCLHLLGMDLGDMIMQATPDNATGYFENIDIYAVHERLFAELGHSWDVVGELPRNWMTAEATKQAAAELEHILETQFIGKPSWAIKDPRICRLMPLWNSVLSKLQLNPNYILVIRDPIEVARSLQKRDGMNIGRACLLWAMHNIESIQGMAGHPNAITSYDQLLYDPIAVLKNFATHFNMDFFKNPSAISKILQFVQPSLKHNRVAKRPEGEGFDFQPYSNMYRVFQKWQLSTQLAIGNAPDQGTATVSAQYNLDDLVLCPRIEIDAAGQNDAAASKDMPIIRDALSVLGEYERAERKQNRAKKIQELFSTGSGQALSLQLYFPLDSEKGGTHVEKFSQKVYLAPDEWKEISIDIPFSTHLRTNGLRIDPLNQCGTVFISAIELVDPSSGQILWEAREAAQFSLLKVNAQLIVTSLDNPFSLASIGSDPQLLLPSLPALPDVPVRLRMWIKAQRTLSELWKHATRQAQERSKIGATAQKLQVELEQAHKIIEEAKAQQAKMETLQANLTQAQKTIDNYKTKQAEQEKDAAIKDAKLQKVLAELAQASASLEEEKAQRLAIEHEAAQWSSTMAPGLIRIIGDLAKFLRIDKENDPQHSEIIKKIISDVKQLGLIDEEWYLNTHQDVKKSGLDPVEHFILHGATEQRRYRTTGHHLGAVSKLSQPNEA
;
A
#
# COMPACT_ATOMS: atom_id res chain seq x y z
N MET A 1 -30.47 83.16 2.39
CA MET A 1 -31.41 83.04 1.26
C MET A 1 -31.99 81.64 1.32
N ALA A 2 -33.29 81.50 1.54
CA ALA A 2 -33.94 80.18 1.52
C ALA A 2 -33.98 79.71 0.06
N TYR A 3 -33.11 78.76 -0.30
CA TYR A 3 -33.18 78.09 -1.59
C TYR A 3 -34.56 77.48 -1.75
N ASN A 4 -35.15 77.50 -2.94
CA ASN A 4 -36.48 76.93 -3.16
C ASN A 4 -36.34 75.39 -3.09
N VAL A 5 -36.56 74.80 -1.91
CA VAL A 5 -36.03 73.49 -1.44
C VAL A 5 -36.73 72.24 -2.03
N ASN A 6 -37.65 72.38 -3.00
CA ASN A 6 -38.60 71.30 -3.32
C ASN A 6 -38.27 70.42 -4.53
N ASN A 7 -37.19 70.67 -5.28
CA ASN A 7 -36.92 69.96 -6.54
C ASN A 7 -35.74 68.97 -6.46
N ILE A 8 -35.60 68.30 -5.32
CA ILE A 8 -34.59 67.27 -5.09
C ILE A 8 -35.26 65.90 -5.22
N VAL A 9 -34.76 65.04 -6.11
CA VAL A 9 -35.28 63.68 -6.28
C VAL A 9 -34.19 62.64 -6.06
N ILE A 10 -34.46 61.65 -5.19
CA ILE A 10 -33.59 60.49 -5.03
C ILE A 10 -34.31 59.26 -5.58
N ILE A 11 -33.76 58.66 -6.62
CA ILE A 11 -34.34 57.48 -7.27
C ILE A 11 -33.79 56.23 -6.62
N LEU A 12 -34.70 55.43 -6.06
CA LEU A 12 -34.42 54.17 -5.40
C LEU A 12 -34.96 53.00 -6.25
N GLY A 13 -34.34 51.83 -6.08
CA GLY A 13 -34.79 50.58 -6.65
C GLY A 13 -33.64 49.65 -7.00
N MET A 14 -33.90 48.35 -6.89
CA MET A 14 -32.93 47.31 -7.24
C MET A 14 -32.43 47.47 -8.69
N HIS A 15 -31.19 47.05 -8.95
CA HIS A 15 -30.67 46.92 -10.31
C HIS A 15 -31.67 46.17 -11.20
N ARG A 16 -31.83 46.62 -12.46
CA ARG A 16 -32.75 46.03 -13.46
C ARG A 16 -34.25 46.21 -13.16
N SER A 17 -34.61 47.02 -12.15
CA SER A 17 -36.00 47.43 -11.88
C SER A 17 -36.49 48.62 -12.72
N GLY A 18 -35.66 49.21 -13.58
CA GLY A 18 -36.06 50.36 -14.42
C GLY A 18 -35.72 51.73 -13.85
N THR A 19 -34.86 51.81 -12.84
CA THR A 19 -34.38 53.07 -12.25
C THR A 19 -33.70 53.98 -13.28
N SER A 20 -32.93 53.41 -14.22
CA SER A 20 -32.30 54.19 -15.31
C SER A 20 -33.33 54.81 -16.27
N THR A 21 -34.46 54.13 -16.51
CA THR A 21 -35.54 54.66 -17.35
C THR A 21 -36.18 55.89 -16.70
N LEU A 22 -36.44 55.83 -15.39
CA LEU A 22 -36.97 56.99 -14.68
C LEU A 22 -35.97 58.15 -14.66
N ALA A 23 -34.70 57.86 -14.37
CA ALA A 23 -33.64 58.88 -14.35
C ALA A 23 -33.47 59.58 -15.70
N GLY A 24 -33.51 58.82 -16.81
CA GLY A 24 -33.49 59.39 -18.15
C GLY A 24 -34.70 60.28 -18.46
N CYS A 25 -35.90 59.89 -18.00
CA CYS A 25 -37.08 60.75 -18.13
C CYS A 25 -36.92 62.08 -17.36
N LEU A 26 -36.46 62.05 -16.11
CA LEU A 26 -36.24 63.26 -15.32
C LEU A 26 -35.15 64.15 -15.92
N HIS A 27 -34.10 63.55 -16.48
CA HIS A 27 -33.06 64.28 -17.19
C HIS A 27 -33.60 65.00 -18.44
N LEU A 28 -34.45 64.33 -19.22
CA LEU A 28 -35.12 64.94 -20.38
C LEU A 28 -36.10 66.06 -20.00
N LEU A 29 -36.62 66.03 -18.76
CA LEU A 29 -37.43 67.10 -18.17
C LEU A 29 -36.58 68.26 -17.60
N GLY A 30 -35.25 68.17 -17.68
CA GLY A 30 -34.33 69.23 -17.28
C GLY A 30 -33.82 69.12 -15.85
N MET A 31 -34.04 68.00 -15.16
CA MET A 31 -33.37 67.76 -13.88
C MET A 31 -31.89 67.47 -14.12
N ASP A 32 -31.04 68.15 -13.34
CA ASP A 32 -29.61 67.96 -13.38
C ASP A 32 -29.22 66.66 -12.63
N LEU A 33 -28.31 65.87 -13.21
CA LEU A 33 -27.83 64.60 -12.62
C LEU A 33 -26.37 64.68 -12.14
N GLY A 34 -25.82 65.89 -12.07
CA GLY A 34 -24.42 66.19 -11.82
C GLY A 34 -23.58 66.24 -13.10
N ASP A 35 -22.28 66.44 -12.93
CA ASP A 35 -21.40 66.85 -14.03
C ASP A 35 -20.94 65.67 -14.89
N MET A 36 -20.78 64.48 -14.29
CA MET A 36 -20.25 63.28 -14.94
C MET A 36 -21.22 62.11 -14.80
N ILE A 37 -21.92 61.79 -15.89
CA ILE A 37 -22.88 60.68 -15.96
C ILE A 37 -22.25 59.44 -16.59
N MET A 38 -22.46 58.27 -15.98
CA MET A 38 -21.97 56.98 -16.48
C MET A 38 -22.49 56.66 -17.89
N GLN A 39 -21.56 56.32 -18.79
CA GLN A 39 -21.83 56.04 -20.20
C GLN A 39 -22.66 54.76 -20.40
N ALA A 40 -23.41 54.72 -21.51
CA ALA A 40 -24.15 53.54 -21.93
C ALA A 40 -23.21 52.37 -22.28
N THR A 41 -23.65 51.15 -22.02
CA THR A 41 -22.96 49.90 -22.37
C THR A 41 -23.94 48.96 -23.09
N PRO A 42 -23.48 47.86 -23.72
CA PRO A 42 -24.40 46.88 -24.33
C PRO A 42 -25.48 46.35 -23.36
N ASP A 43 -25.16 46.23 -22.06
CA ASP A 43 -26.10 45.77 -21.04
C ASP A 43 -27.16 46.81 -20.65
N ASN A 44 -26.91 48.08 -20.97
CA ASN A 44 -27.83 49.20 -20.76
C ASN A 44 -27.63 50.28 -21.84
N ALA A 45 -28.14 49.99 -23.04
CA ALA A 45 -27.91 50.79 -24.25
C ALA A 45 -28.44 52.24 -24.16
N THR A 46 -29.38 52.52 -23.26
CA THR A 46 -29.97 53.85 -23.08
C THR A 46 -29.23 54.72 -22.05
N GLY A 47 -28.20 54.18 -21.37
CA GLY A 47 -27.42 54.88 -20.36
C GLY A 47 -27.83 54.53 -18.92
N TYR A 48 -26.88 54.64 -18.00
CA TYR A 48 -27.12 54.32 -16.58
C TYR A 48 -27.73 55.48 -15.81
N PHE A 49 -27.46 56.72 -16.22
CA PHE A 49 -27.90 57.93 -15.51
C PHE A 49 -27.46 57.93 -14.03
N GLU A 50 -26.29 57.35 -13.77
CA GLU A 50 -25.62 57.31 -12.47
C GLU A 50 -24.50 58.35 -12.47
N ASN A 51 -24.39 59.15 -11.42
CA ASN A 51 -23.29 60.10 -11.23
C ASN A 51 -22.01 59.31 -10.87
N ILE A 52 -20.94 59.52 -11.63
CA ILE A 52 -19.71 58.72 -11.54
C ILE A 52 -19.01 58.91 -10.19
N ASP A 53 -18.99 60.13 -9.66
CA ASP A 53 -18.31 60.43 -8.39
C ASP A 53 -19.05 59.78 -7.22
N ILE A 54 -20.38 59.87 -7.21
CA ILE A 54 -21.22 59.20 -6.21
C ILE A 54 -21.06 57.67 -6.30
N TYR A 55 -21.07 57.12 -7.51
CA TYR A 55 -20.83 55.69 -7.75
C TYR A 55 -19.47 55.25 -7.18
N ALA A 56 -18.42 56.04 -7.41
CA ALA A 56 -17.07 55.74 -6.92
C ALA A 56 -17.01 55.73 -5.39
N VAL A 57 -17.67 56.68 -4.72
CA VAL A 57 -17.79 56.71 -3.25
C VAL A 57 -18.52 55.46 -2.75
N HIS A 58 -19.64 55.08 -3.36
CA HIS A 58 -20.39 53.87 -2.95
C HIS A 58 -19.57 52.59 -3.12
N GLU A 59 -18.92 52.40 -4.26
CA GLU A 59 -18.09 51.22 -4.51
C GLU A 59 -16.91 51.13 -3.54
N ARG A 60 -16.26 52.26 -3.23
CA ARG A 60 -15.18 52.33 -2.25
C ARG A 60 -15.68 52.03 -0.84
N LEU A 61 -16.80 52.63 -0.43
CA LEU A 61 -17.38 52.38 0.89
C LEU A 61 -17.75 50.91 1.06
N PHE A 62 -18.48 50.33 0.11
CA PHE A 62 -18.81 48.91 0.16
C PHE A 62 -17.55 48.06 0.24
N ALA A 63 -16.54 48.36 -0.57
CA ALA A 63 -15.29 47.65 -0.56
C ALA A 63 -14.57 47.67 0.80
N GLU A 64 -14.49 48.83 1.44
CA GLU A 64 -13.88 49.01 2.77
C GLU A 64 -14.68 48.26 3.85
N LEU A 65 -16.00 48.19 3.71
CA LEU A 65 -16.88 47.35 4.53
C LEU A 65 -16.80 45.85 4.17
N GLY A 66 -16.05 45.48 3.13
CA GLY A 66 -15.95 44.11 2.61
C GLY A 66 -17.19 43.59 1.92
N HIS A 67 -18.02 44.50 1.43
CA HIS A 67 -19.32 44.25 0.84
C HIS A 67 -19.30 44.67 -0.64
N SER A 68 -20.39 44.42 -1.35
CA SER A 68 -20.71 45.03 -2.65
C SER A 68 -22.23 44.97 -2.89
N TRP A 69 -22.72 45.56 -3.98
CA TRP A 69 -24.15 45.65 -4.28
C TRP A 69 -24.87 44.29 -4.33
N ASP A 70 -24.15 43.23 -4.70
CA ASP A 70 -24.67 41.88 -4.90
C ASP A 70 -24.37 40.90 -3.75
N VAL A 71 -23.84 41.37 -2.61
CA VAL A 71 -23.78 40.56 -1.38
C VAL A 71 -25.14 40.58 -0.69
N VAL A 72 -25.66 39.41 -0.36
CA VAL A 72 -26.90 39.25 0.43
C VAL A 72 -26.62 39.50 1.90
N GLY A 73 -27.58 40.05 2.65
CA GLY A 73 -27.45 40.23 4.10
C GLY A 73 -27.11 41.66 4.51
N GLU A 74 -27.09 41.92 5.82
CA GLU A 74 -26.96 43.26 6.40
C GLU A 74 -25.54 43.81 6.29
N LEU A 75 -25.42 45.13 6.22
CA LEU A 75 -24.14 45.81 6.44
C LEU A 75 -23.62 45.55 7.87
N PRO A 76 -22.29 45.62 8.13
CA PRO A 76 -21.74 45.39 9.46
C PRO A 76 -22.43 46.25 10.53
N ARG A 77 -22.78 45.70 11.70
CA ARG A 77 -23.60 46.41 12.72
C ARG A 77 -23.14 47.84 13.05
N ASN A 78 -21.83 48.10 13.06
CA ASN A 78 -21.25 49.40 13.39
C ASN A 78 -20.76 50.17 12.16
N TRP A 79 -21.26 49.87 10.95
CA TRP A 79 -20.78 50.49 9.72
C TRP A 79 -20.97 52.00 9.73
N MET A 80 -22.07 52.52 10.28
CA MET A 80 -22.33 53.96 10.35
C MET A 80 -21.29 54.74 11.18
N THR A 81 -20.64 54.10 12.16
CA THR A 81 -19.60 54.74 12.99
C THR A 81 -18.18 54.46 12.50
N ALA A 82 -18.02 53.60 11.49
CA ALA A 82 -16.73 53.28 10.90
C ALA A 82 -16.10 54.49 10.21
N GLU A 83 -14.77 54.56 10.22
CA GLU A 83 -14.02 55.67 9.62
C GLU A 83 -14.27 55.80 8.12
N ALA A 84 -14.36 54.66 7.42
CA ALA A 84 -14.78 54.56 6.03
C ALA A 84 -16.07 55.34 5.73
N THR A 85 -17.08 55.19 6.60
CA THR A 85 -18.39 55.82 6.43
C THR A 85 -18.33 57.33 6.70
N LYS A 86 -17.51 57.78 7.67
CA LYS A 86 -17.30 59.21 7.91
C LYS A 86 -16.62 59.88 6.71
N GLN A 87 -15.63 59.21 6.12
CA GLN A 87 -14.95 59.69 4.91
C GLN A 87 -15.93 59.75 3.73
N ALA A 88 -16.70 58.68 3.51
CA ALA A 88 -17.74 58.66 2.49
C ALA A 88 -18.78 59.77 2.69
N ALA A 89 -19.20 60.04 3.93
CA ALA A 89 -20.11 61.14 4.24
C ALA A 89 -19.52 62.50 3.83
N ALA A 90 -18.27 62.79 4.22
CA ALA A 90 -17.60 64.04 3.88
C ALA A 90 -17.42 64.22 2.36
N GLU A 91 -17.12 63.15 1.63
CA GLU A 91 -17.00 63.19 0.17
C GLU A 91 -18.36 63.40 -0.51
N LEU A 92 -19.42 62.72 -0.05
CA LEU A 92 -20.78 62.95 -0.56
C LEU A 92 -21.24 64.38 -0.28
N GLU A 93 -20.95 64.91 0.91
CA GLU A 93 -21.22 66.32 1.24
C GLU A 93 -20.53 67.26 0.25
N HIS A 94 -19.24 67.04 -0.01
CA HIS A 94 -18.48 67.84 -0.95
C HIS A 94 -19.02 67.75 -2.39
N ILE A 95 -19.40 66.56 -2.85
CA ILE A 95 -20.01 66.37 -4.18
C ILE A 95 -21.34 67.12 -4.27
N LEU A 96 -22.18 67.04 -3.23
CA LEU A 96 -23.46 67.76 -3.19
C LEU A 96 -23.25 69.27 -3.21
N GLU A 97 -22.33 69.79 -2.41
CA GLU A 97 -22.01 71.22 -2.35
C GLU A 97 -21.49 71.77 -3.68
N THR A 98 -20.66 70.99 -4.38
CA THR A 98 -19.98 71.45 -5.61
C THR A 98 -20.82 71.24 -6.87
N GLN A 99 -21.53 70.13 -6.98
CA GLN A 99 -22.21 69.74 -8.22
C GLN A 99 -23.73 69.96 -8.20
N PHE A 100 -24.36 70.08 -7.03
CA PHE A 100 -25.82 70.04 -6.92
C PHE A 100 -26.42 71.26 -6.22
N ILE A 101 -25.85 71.67 -5.09
CA ILE A 101 -26.32 72.83 -4.33
C ILE A 101 -26.15 74.10 -5.19
N GLY A 102 -27.21 74.91 -5.26
CA GLY A 102 -27.30 76.07 -6.14
C GLY A 102 -27.99 75.81 -7.47
N LYS A 103 -28.15 74.54 -7.89
CA LYS A 103 -28.95 74.18 -9.08
C LYS A 103 -30.45 74.20 -8.75
N PRO A 104 -31.32 74.60 -9.71
CA PRO A 104 -32.76 74.80 -9.46
C PRO A 104 -33.55 73.49 -9.26
N SER A 105 -33.07 72.38 -9.81
CA SER A 105 -33.69 71.06 -9.69
C SER A 105 -32.67 69.98 -10.07
N TRP A 106 -32.57 68.93 -9.26
CA TRP A 106 -31.61 67.86 -9.52
C TRP A 106 -32.08 66.52 -8.97
N ALA A 107 -31.56 65.45 -9.56
CA ALA A 107 -31.86 64.10 -9.16
C ALA A 107 -30.59 63.25 -9.02
N ILE A 108 -30.60 62.32 -8.07
CA ILE A 108 -29.54 61.35 -7.88
C ILE A 108 -30.12 59.95 -8.04
N LYS A 109 -29.40 59.11 -8.77
CA LYS A 109 -29.73 57.70 -8.94
C LYS A 109 -28.45 56.89 -8.82
N ASP A 110 -28.50 55.91 -7.92
CA ASP A 110 -27.62 54.74 -7.90
C ASP A 110 -28.40 53.64 -7.13
N PRO A 111 -28.62 52.44 -7.70
CA PRO A 111 -29.32 51.37 -7.00
C PRO A 111 -28.76 51.03 -5.61
N ARG A 112 -27.48 51.34 -5.36
CA ARG A 112 -26.79 51.16 -4.08
C ARG A 112 -27.31 52.05 -2.97
N ILE A 113 -27.92 53.19 -3.31
CA ILE A 113 -28.48 54.13 -2.33
C ILE A 113 -29.50 53.41 -1.44
N CYS A 114 -30.25 52.46 -2.00
CA CYS A 114 -31.17 51.59 -1.25
C CYS A 114 -30.53 50.98 0.00
N ARG A 115 -29.26 50.55 -0.11
CA ARG A 115 -28.49 49.93 0.98
C ARG A 115 -27.88 50.94 1.94
N LEU A 116 -27.71 52.18 1.50
CA LEU A 116 -26.97 53.24 2.18
C LEU A 116 -27.90 54.36 2.66
N MET A 117 -29.21 54.12 2.72
CA MET A 117 -30.21 55.10 3.14
C MET A 117 -29.90 55.79 4.48
N PRO A 118 -29.41 55.10 5.54
CA PRO A 118 -29.03 55.77 6.78
C PRO A 118 -27.92 56.82 6.59
N LEU A 119 -26.93 56.54 5.73
CA LEU A 119 -25.86 57.48 5.39
C LEU A 119 -26.41 58.67 4.60
N TRP A 120 -27.21 58.40 3.57
CA TRP A 120 -27.82 59.45 2.74
C TRP A 120 -28.73 60.37 3.54
N ASN A 121 -29.62 59.82 4.37
CA ASN A 121 -30.47 60.63 5.25
C ASN A 121 -29.64 61.49 6.21
N SER A 122 -28.53 60.97 6.75
CA SER A 122 -27.62 61.73 7.61
C SER A 122 -26.95 62.89 6.85
N VAL A 123 -26.43 62.64 5.65
CA VAL A 123 -25.77 63.67 4.82
C VAL A 123 -26.76 64.75 4.38
N LEU A 124 -27.93 64.36 3.86
CA LEU A 124 -28.96 65.28 3.39
C LEU A 124 -29.51 66.12 4.55
N SER A 125 -29.74 65.51 5.72
CA SER A 125 -30.19 66.22 6.91
C SER A 125 -29.16 67.24 7.40
N LYS A 126 -27.87 66.87 7.43
CA LYS A 126 -26.78 67.79 7.81
C LYS A 126 -26.68 69.00 6.87
N LEU A 127 -26.89 68.80 5.58
CA LEU A 127 -26.94 69.86 4.57
C LEU A 127 -28.30 70.59 4.50
N GLN A 128 -29.26 70.23 5.35
CA GLN A 128 -30.61 70.81 5.40
C GLN A 128 -31.36 70.69 4.05
N LEU A 129 -31.14 69.58 3.35
CA LEU A 129 -31.78 69.25 2.08
C LEU A 129 -33.01 68.38 2.33
N ASN A 130 -34.11 68.67 1.62
CA ASN A 130 -35.37 67.94 1.74
C ASN A 130 -35.65 67.14 0.45
N PRO A 131 -35.19 65.88 0.36
CA PRO A 131 -35.37 65.06 -0.83
C PRO A 131 -36.81 64.52 -0.96
N ASN A 132 -37.21 64.28 -2.20
CA ASN A 132 -38.37 63.47 -2.55
C ASN A 132 -37.88 62.11 -3.05
N TYR A 133 -38.34 61.03 -2.44
CA TYR A 133 -37.89 59.68 -2.78
C TYR A 133 -38.82 59.02 -3.81
N ILE A 134 -38.27 58.42 -4.86
CA ILE A 134 -39.07 57.64 -5.81
C ILE A 134 -38.51 56.22 -5.89
N LEU A 135 -39.28 55.24 -5.43
CA LEU A 135 -38.94 53.83 -5.52
C LEU A 135 -39.51 53.22 -6.80
N VAL A 136 -38.64 52.66 -7.65
CA VAL A 136 -39.02 51.92 -8.84
C VAL A 136 -38.97 50.42 -8.56
N ILE A 137 -40.13 49.78 -8.58
CA ILE A 137 -40.29 48.33 -8.38
C ILE A 137 -40.48 47.60 -9.71
N ARG A 138 -40.11 46.32 -9.74
CA ARG A 138 -40.35 45.41 -10.85
C ARG A 138 -40.57 44.01 -10.31
N ASP A 139 -41.31 43.18 -11.04
CA ASP A 139 -41.52 41.78 -10.67
C ASP A 139 -40.18 41.09 -10.36
N PRO A 140 -40.05 40.43 -9.20
CA PRO A 140 -38.80 39.84 -8.74
C PRO A 140 -38.25 38.77 -9.69
N ILE A 141 -39.11 38.04 -10.41
CA ILE A 141 -38.69 37.00 -11.35
C ILE A 141 -38.11 37.63 -12.61
N GLU A 142 -38.67 38.74 -13.08
CA GLU A 142 -38.10 39.46 -14.23
C GLU A 142 -36.74 40.06 -13.92
N VAL A 143 -36.59 40.61 -12.70
CA VAL A 143 -35.31 41.10 -12.19
C VAL A 143 -34.32 39.95 -12.08
N ALA A 144 -34.71 38.83 -11.45
CA ALA A 144 -33.86 37.66 -11.29
C ALA A 144 -33.39 37.08 -12.63
N ARG A 145 -34.29 36.91 -13.62
CA ARG A 145 -33.91 36.48 -14.97
C ARG A 145 -33.00 37.48 -15.68
N SER A 146 -33.19 38.78 -15.43
CA SER A 146 -32.29 39.79 -16.02
C SER A 146 -30.90 39.71 -15.43
N LEU A 147 -30.77 39.47 -14.13
CA LEU A 147 -29.49 39.33 -13.45
C LEU A 147 -28.82 37.98 -13.78
N GLN A 148 -29.60 36.92 -13.93
CA GLN A 148 -29.09 35.63 -14.42
C GLN A 148 -28.50 35.75 -15.82
N LYS A 149 -29.19 36.43 -16.75
CA LYS A 149 -28.69 36.63 -18.12
C LYS A 149 -27.43 37.50 -18.16
N ARG A 150 -27.35 38.55 -17.35
CA ARG A 150 -26.24 39.50 -17.34
C ARG A 150 -25.01 38.96 -16.60
N ASP A 151 -25.23 38.44 -15.39
CA ASP A 151 -24.16 38.14 -14.41
C ASP A 151 -24.03 36.63 -14.12
N GLY A 152 -24.86 35.77 -14.71
CA GLY A 152 -24.93 34.35 -14.33
C GLY A 152 -25.52 34.11 -12.94
N MET A 153 -26.16 35.12 -12.34
CA MET A 153 -26.61 35.10 -10.95
C MET A 153 -27.66 34.01 -10.69
N ASN A 154 -27.51 33.31 -9.55
CA ASN A 154 -28.53 32.39 -9.06
C ASN A 154 -29.85 33.12 -8.81
N ILE A 155 -30.96 32.53 -9.26
CA ILE A 155 -32.29 33.13 -9.19
C ILE A 155 -32.72 33.42 -7.75
N GLY A 156 -32.50 32.49 -6.82
CA GLY A 156 -32.83 32.68 -5.41
C GLY A 156 -32.04 33.81 -4.77
N ARG A 157 -30.73 33.89 -5.07
CA ARG A 157 -29.88 35.02 -4.66
C ARG A 157 -30.42 36.35 -5.21
N ALA A 158 -30.80 36.39 -6.48
CA ALA A 158 -31.33 37.59 -7.10
C ALA A 158 -32.66 38.03 -6.46
N CYS A 159 -33.54 37.09 -6.08
CA CYS A 159 -34.77 37.38 -5.34
C CYS A 159 -34.49 37.93 -3.94
N LEU A 160 -33.49 37.40 -3.23
CA LEU A 160 -33.04 37.93 -1.93
C LEU A 160 -32.49 39.35 -2.05
N LEU A 161 -31.64 39.60 -3.04
CA LEU A 161 -31.13 40.96 -3.31
C LEU A 161 -32.27 41.92 -3.64
N TRP A 162 -33.22 41.50 -4.48
CA TRP A 162 -34.41 42.30 -4.79
C TRP A 162 -35.21 42.63 -3.53
N ALA A 163 -35.48 41.64 -2.67
CA ALA A 163 -36.22 41.84 -1.43
C ALA A 163 -35.54 42.88 -0.55
N MET A 164 -34.25 42.66 -0.27
CA MET A 164 -33.44 43.50 0.60
C MET A 164 -33.37 44.96 0.12
N HIS A 165 -33.08 45.21 -1.16
CA HIS A 165 -32.98 46.58 -1.68
C HIS A 165 -34.31 47.33 -1.58
N ASN A 166 -35.44 46.66 -1.85
CA ASN A 166 -36.74 47.32 -1.76
C ASN A 166 -37.16 47.56 -0.31
N ILE A 167 -36.95 46.59 0.60
CA ILE A 167 -37.29 46.75 2.03
C ILE A 167 -36.48 47.89 2.65
N GLU A 168 -35.16 47.92 2.44
CA GLU A 168 -34.30 48.96 2.99
C GLU A 168 -34.62 50.35 2.38
N SER A 169 -35.07 50.40 1.13
CA SER A 169 -35.59 51.64 0.52
C SER A 169 -36.84 52.15 1.25
N ILE A 170 -37.81 51.27 1.51
CA ILE A 170 -39.06 51.61 2.21
C ILE A 170 -38.75 52.08 3.64
N GLN A 171 -37.85 51.39 4.34
CA GLN A 171 -37.40 51.80 5.67
C GLN A 171 -36.70 53.16 5.64
N GLY A 172 -35.83 53.38 4.65
CA GLY A 172 -35.06 54.60 4.50
C GLY A 172 -35.89 55.83 4.10
N MET A 173 -36.97 55.64 3.34
CA MET A 173 -37.85 56.74 2.92
C MET A 173 -38.96 57.05 3.93
N ALA A 174 -39.11 56.25 4.99
CA ALA A 174 -40.08 56.47 6.03
C ALA A 174 -39.89 57.86 6.67
N GLY A 175 -40.99 58.62 6.80
CA GLY A 175 -40.95 59.99 7.33
C GLY A 175 -40.55 61.08 6.32
N HIS A 176 -40.22 60.73 5.08
CA HIS A 176 -39.91 61.68 4.02
C HIS A 176 -40.98 61.67 2.90
N PRO A 177 -41.14 62.75 2.11
CA PRO A 177 -41.97 62.73 0.91
C PRO A 177 -41.50 61.63 -0.05
N ASN A 178 -42.42 60.76 -0.48
CA ASN A 178 -42.05 59.59 -1.25
C ASN A 178 -43.17 59.08 -2.17
N ALA A 179 -42.79 58.36 -3.23
CA ALA A 179 -43.73 57.69 -4.12
C ALA A 179 -43.16 56.36 -4.65
N ILE A 180 -44.05 55.44 -5.03
CA ILE A 180 -43.68 54.15 -5.63
C ILE A 180 -44.23 54.10 -7.06
N THR A 181 -43.45 53.58 -7.99
CA THR A 181 -43.94 53.21 -9.32
C THR A 181 -43.38 51.86 -9.77
N SER A 182 -44.13 51.14 -10.59
CA SER A 182 -43.65 49.93 -11.23
C SER A 182 -43.03 50.23 -12.59
N TYR A 183 -42.04 49.43 -12.97
CA TYR A 183 -41.45 49.50 -14.30
C TYR A 183 -42.48 49.35 -15.40
N ASP A 184 -43.47 48.48 -15.19
CA ASP A 184 -44.57 48.25 -16.13
C ASP A 184 -45.41 49.50 -16.34
N GLN A 185 -45.74 50.22 -15.26
CA GLN A 185 -46.49 51.46 -15.36
C GLN A 185 -45.68 52.55 -16.06
N LEU A 186 -44.38 52.65 -15.73
CA LEU A 186 -43.47 53.61 -16.36
C LEU A 186 -43.31 53.36 -17.87
N LEU A 187 -43.30 52.09 -18.30
CA LEU A 187 -43.26 51.75 -19.73
C LEU A 187 -44.61 51.94 -20.43
N TYR A 188 -45.72 51.70 -19.73
CA TYR A 188 -47.05 51.78 -20.30
C TYR A 188 -47.46 53.23 -20.58
N ASP A 189 -47.31 54.11 -19.58
CA ASP A 189 -47.62 55.54 -19.72
C ASP A 189 -46.63 56.39 -18.89
N PRO A 190 -45.43 56.66 -19.44
CA PRO A 190 -44.42 57.44 -18.74
C PRO A 190 -44.89 58.86 -18.43
N ILE A 191 -45.73 59.46 -19.28
CA ILE A 191 -46.17 60.84 -19.12
C ILE A 191 -47.15 60.96 -17.96
N ALA A 192 -48.12 60.06 -17.84
CA ALA A 192 -49.03 60.04 -16.71
C ALA A 192 -48.29 59.81 -15.38
N VAL A 193 -47.31 58.88 -15.35
CA VAL A 193 -46.48 58.63 -14.16
C VAL A 193 -45.74 59.90 -13.73
N LEU A 194 -45.06 60.57 -14.67
CA LEU A 194 -44.29 61.78 -14.40
C LEU A 194 -45.18 62.96 -13.98
N LYS A 195 -46.39 63.10 -14.56
CA LYS A 195 -47.39 64.09 -14.12
C LYS A 195 -47.86 63.82 -12.70
N ASN A 196 -48.11 62.57 -12.34
CA ASN A 196 -48.50 62.23 -10.97
C ASN A 196 -47.39 62.56 -9.97
N PHE A 197 -46.12 62.32 -10.31
CA PHE A 197 -44.99 62.75 -9.48
C PHE A 197 -44.88 64.27 -9.38
N ALA A 198 -45.06 64.99 -10.48
CA ALA A 198 -45.08 66.46 -10.48
C ALA A 198 -46.13 67.00 -9.51
N THR A 199 -47.37 66.49 -9.59
CA THR A 199 -48.45 66.89 -8.68
C THR A 199 -48.15 66.50 -7.24
N HIS A 200 -47.72 65.26 -7.00
CA HIS A 200 -47.51 64.72 -5.66
C HIS A 200 -46.39 65.44 -4.89
N PHE A 201 -45.28 65.74 -5.56
CA PHE A 201 -44.15 66.44 -4.96
C PHE A 201 -44.23 67.97 -5.13
N ASN A 202 -45.31 68.49 -5.72
CA ASN A 202 -45.49 69.90 -6.05
C ASN A 202 -44.30 70.46 -6.87
N MET A 203 -43.89 69.72 -7.91
CA MET A 203 -42.82 70.06 -8.85
C MET A 203 -43.40 70.46 -10.21
N ASP A 204 -42.69 71.34 -10.92
CA ASP A 204 -43.09 71.78 -12.27
C ASP A 204 -42.13 71.22 -13.33
N PHE A 205 -42.38 69.97 -13.75
CA PHE A 205 -41.55 69.25 -14.73
C PHE A 205 -41.81 69.63 -16.19
N PHE A 206 -43.02 70.04 -16.55
CA PHE A 206 -43.48 70.09 -17.95
C PHE A 206 -43.42 71.49 -18.58
N LYS A 207 -42.41 72.30 -18.22
CA LYS A 207 -42.22 73.64 -18.80
C LYS A 207 -41.88 73.63 -20.29
N ASN A 208 -41.31 72.54 -20.80
CA ASN A 208 -40.87 72.40 -22.19
C ASN A 208 -41.68 71.33 -22.93
N PRO A 209 -42.59 71.69 -23.85
CA PRO A 209 -43.40 70.74 -24.63
C PRO A 209 -42.57 69.73 -25.44
N SER A 210 -41.34 70.08 -25.84
CA SER A 210 -40.47 69.17 -26.59
C SER A 210 -39.97 67.99 -25.75
N ALA A 211 -39.95 68.11 -24.42
CA ALA A 211 -39.54 67.04 -23.51
C ALA A 211 -40.48 65.82 -23.59
N ILE A 212 -41.79 66.04 -23.76
CA ILE A 212 -42.79 64.98 -23.87
C ILE A 212 -42.47 64.05 -25.06
N SER A 213 -42.20 64.63 -26.23
CA SER A 213 -41.89 63.86 -27.44
C SER A 213 -40.58 63.07 -27.27
N LYS A 214 -39.55 63.67 -26.67
CA LYS A 214 -38.28 62.99 -26.38
C LYS A 214 -38.46 61.84 -25.39
N ILE A 215 -39.27 62.01 -24.35
CA ILE A 215 -39.58 60.94 -23.38
C ILE A 215 -40.28 59.77 -24.06
N LEU A 216 -41.29 60.04 -24.90
CA LEU A 216 -42.00 58.98 -25.62
C LEU A 216 -41.10 58.22 -26.62
N GLN A 217 -40.09 58.89 -27.18
CA GLN A 217 -39.07 58.23 -28.02
C GLN A 217 -38.04 57.42 -27.21
N PHE A 218 -37.71 57.91 -26.01
CA PHE A 218 -36.75 57.29 -25.09
C PHE A 218 -37.32 56.03 -24.41
N VAL A 219 -38.56 56.10 -23.92
CA VAL A 219 -39.23 55.00 -23.23
C VAL A 219 -39.85 54.05 -24.25
N GLN A 220 -39.08 53.04 -24.67
CA GLN A 220 -39.54 52.05 -25.65
C GLN A 220 -39.97 50.74 -24.96
N PRO A 221 -41.25 50.32 -25.08
CA PRO A 221 -41.73 49.06 -24.51
C PRO A 221 -40.99 47.82 -25.02
N SER A 222 -40.37 47.90 -26.20
CA SER A 222 -39.53 46.85 -26.81
C SER A 222 -38.24 46.57 -26.03
N LEU A 223 -37.77 47.50 -25.19
CA LEU A 223 -36.59 47.32 -24.33
C LEU A 223 -36.87 46.43 -23.12
N LYS A 224 -38.14 46.03 -22.88
CA LYS A 224 -38.49 45.01 -21.89
C LYS A 224 -38.25 43.60 -22.44
N HIS A 225 -37.03 43.10 -22.26
CA HIS A 225 -36.63 41.77 -22.76
C HIS A 225 -37.18 40.58 -21.97
N ASN A 226 -37.52 40.76 -20.69
CA ASN A 226 -38.04 39.70 -19.82
C ASN A 226 -39.48 40.02 -19.44
N ARG A 227 -40.41 39.12 -19.78
CA ARG A 227 -41.82 39.16 -19.37
C ARG A 227 -42.15 37.88 -18.61
N VAL A 228 -42.95 37.97 -17.55
CA VAL A 228 -43.45 36.77 -16.86
C VAL A 228 -44.47 36.06 -17.75
N ALA A 229 -44.03 35.07 -18.53
CA ALA A 229 -44.94 34.18 -19.28
C ALA A 229 -45.25 32.88 -18.52
N LYS A 230 -44.26 32.34 -17.80
CA LYS A 230 -44.37 31.20 -16.87
C LYS A 230 -43.38 31.39 -15.72
N ARG A 231 -43.81 31.11 -14.49
CA ARG A 231 -42.91 31.02 -13.33
C ARG A 231 -42.10 29.72 -13.44
N PRO A 232 -40.87 29.65 -12.91
CA PRO A 232 -40.11 28.39 -12.94
C PRO A 232 -40.87 27.33 -12.13
N GLU A 233 -41.51 26.38 -12.80
CA GLU A 233 -42.05 25.18 -12.17
C GLU A 233 -40.90 24.15 -12.09
N GLY A 234 -40.59 23.66 -10.89
CA GLY A 234 -39.61 22.57 -10.71
C GLY A 234 -38.17 22.94 -10.31
N GLU A 235 -37.86 24.22 -10.01
CA GLU A 235 -36.51 24.62 -9.55
C GLU A 235 -36.28 24.51 -8.03
N GLY A 236 -37.22 23.93 -7.26
CA GLY A 236 -37.08 23.73 -5.82
C GLY A 236 -37.02 25.02 -4.97
N PHE A 237 -37.19 26.19 -5.58
CA PHE A 237 -37.20 27.49 -4.91
C PHE A 237 -38.62 28.06 -4.88
N ASP A 238 -39.11 28.39 -3.68
CA ASP A 238 -40.43 29.01 -3.52
C ASP A 238 -40.39 30.51 -3.84
N PHE A 239 -41.05 30.89 -4.95
CA PHE A 239 -41.18 32.28 -5.40
C PHE A 239 -42.37 33.01 -4.78
N GLN A 240 -43.24 32.31 -4.07
CA GLN A 240 -44.48 32.87 -3.55
C GLN A 240 -44.24 34.02 -2.56
N PRO A 241 -43.25 33.97 -1.63
CA PRO A 241 -42.98 35.08 -0.72
C PRO A 241 -42.64 36.38 -1.45
N TYR A 242 -41.74 36.32 -2.44
CA TYR A 242 -41.34 37.50 -3.22
C TYR A 242 -42.48 38.04 -4.09
N SER A 243 -43.29 37.14 -4.64
CA SER A 243 -44.49 37.51 -5.40
C SER A 243 -45.52 38.22 -4.53
N ASN A 244 -45.72 37.75 -3.30
CA ASN A 244 -46.63 38.37 -2.34
C ASN A 244 -46.11 39.76 -1.96
N MET A 245 -44.82 39.90 -1.68
CA MET A 245 -44.23 41.20 -1.39
C MET A 245 -44.34 42.17 -2.57
N TYR A 246 -44.13 41.72 -3.79
CA TYR A 246 -44.33 42.55 -4.98
C TYR A 246 -45.79 43.04 -5.08
N ARG A 247 -46.77 42.18 -4.79
CA ARG A 247 -48.19 42.58 -4.75
C ARG A 247 -48.48 43.61 -3.65
N VAL A 248 -47.83 43.50 -2.48
CA VAL A 248 -47.94 44.52 -1.42
C VAL A 248 -47.42 45.86 -1.93
N PHE A 249 -46.24 45.89 -2.56
CA PHE A 249 -45.70 47.12 -3.14
C PHE A 249 -46.59 47.69 -4.26
N GLN A 250 -47.22 46.84 -5.08
CA GLN A 250 -48.20 47.29 -6.09
C GLN A 250 -49.45 47.91 -5.45
N LYS A 251 -49.95 47.36 -4.34
CA LYS A 251 -51.06 47.96 -3.59
C LYS A 251 -50.69 49.34 -3.06
N TRP A 252 -49.48 49.49 -2.52
CA TRP A 252 -48.97 50.77 -2.03
C TRP A 252 -48.75 51.81 -3.15
N GLN A 253 -48.32 51.36 -4.33
CA GLN A 253 -48.28 52.20 -5.53
C GLN A 253 -49.69 52.74 -5.86
N LEU A 254 -50.70 51.87 -5.88
CA LEU A 254 -52.08 52.25 -6.20
C LEU A 254 -52.70 53.18 -5.16
N SER A 255 -52.45 52.95 -3.86
CA SER A 255 -52.96 53.83 -2.81
C SER A 255 -52.39 55.24 -2.92
N THR A 256 -51.09 55.36 -3.25
CA THR A 256 -50.44 56.66 -3.50
C THR A 256 -51.09 57.39 -4.68
N GLN A 257 -51.39 56.67 -5.78
CA GLN A 257 -52.06 57.24 -6.95
C GLN A 257 -53.50 57.70 -6.66
N LEU A 258 -54.26 56.91 -5.90
CA LEU A 258 -55.63 57.25 -5.50
C LEU A 258 -55.68 58.46 -4.55
N ALA A 259 -54.70 58.60 -3.66
CA ALA A 259 -54.59 59.75 -2.78
C ALA A 259 -54.35 61.06 -3.57
N ILE A 260 -53.56 60.99 -4.65
CA ILE A 260 -53.33 62.12 -5.56
C ILE A 260 -54.61 62.48 -6.34
N GLY A 261 -55.35 61.48 -6.83
CA GLY A 261 -56.57 61.70 -7.64
C GLY A 261 -57.74 62.30 -6.87
N ASN A 262 -57.77 62.20 -5.54
CA ASN A 262 -58.85 62.69 -4.69
C ASN A 262 -58.55 64.05 -4.01
N ALA A 263 -57.36 64.64 -4.19
CA ALA A 263 -57.03 65.94 -3.60
C ALA A 263 -57.69 67.08 -4.42
N PRO A 264 -58.64 67.85 -3.85
CA PRO A 264 -59.14 69.06 -4.49
C PRO A 264 -58.05 70.15 -4.45
N ASP A 265 -58.11 71.07 -5.40
CA ASP A 265 -57.19 72.19 -5.72
C ASP A 265 -56.77 73.17 -4.59
N GLN A 266 -56.83 72.81 -3.31
CA GLN A 266 -56.52 73.72 -2.20
C GLN A 266 -55.53 73.14 -1.19
N GLY A 267 -54.34 73.73 -1.17
CA GLY A 267 -53.45 73.73 -0.01
C GLY A 267 -52.42 72.59 0.03
N THR A 268 -51.17 72.98 0.20
CA THR A 268 -49.97 72.15 0.35
C THR A 268 -50.05 71.22 1.56
N ALA A 269 -50.79 70.11 1.44
CA ALA A 269 -50.69 68.98 2.36
C ALA A 269 -49.68 67.97 1.79
N THR A 270 -48.52 67.84 2.42
CA THR A 270 -47.58 66.74 2.16
C THR A 270 -48.27 65.41 2.48
N VAL A 271 -48.76 64.72 1.44
CA VAL A 271 -49.30 63.37 1.58
C VAL A 271 -48.12 62.40 1.66
N SER A 272 -47.57 62.18 2.86
CA SER A 272 -46.65 61.07 3.06
C SER A 272 -47.46 59.77 3.10
N ALA A 273 -47.28 58.89 2.12
CA ALA A 273 -47.88 57.56 2.20
C ALA A 273 -47.31 56.83 3.45
N GLN A 274 -48.17 56.50 4.40
CA GLN A 274 -47.78 55.65 5.53
C GLN A 274 -47.73 54.20 5.05
N TYR A 275 -46.54 53.62 5.06
CA TYR A 275 -46.33 52.21 4.77
C TYR A 275 -46.36 51.42 6.07
N ASN A 276 -47.28 50.47 6.18
CA ASN A 276 -47.27 49.55 7.32
C ASN A 276 -46.27 48.42 7.03
N LEU A 277 -45.12 48.47 7.69
CA LEU A 277 -44.10 47.42 7.54
C LEU A 277 -44.60 46.05 8.01
N ASP A 278 -45.64 45.99 8.85
CA ASP A 278 -46.26 44.73 9.27
C ASP A 278 -46.96 44.00 8.10
N ASP A 279 -47.29 44.71 7.01
CA ASP A 279 -47.82 44.08 5.79
C ASP A 279 -46.75 43.27 5.04
N LEU A 280 -45.46 43.50 5.32
CA LEU A 280 -44.32 42.79 4.74
C LEU A 280 -44.00 41.53 5.55
N VAL A 281 -45.01 40.68 5.78
CA VAL A 281 -44.76 39.34 6.33
C VAL A 281 -44.06 38.51 5.25
N LEU A 282 -42.73 38.46 5.33
CA LEU A 282 -41.93 37.48 4.60
C LEU A 282 -42.18 36.11 5.24
N CYS A 283 -42.87 35.23 4.49
CA CYS A 283 -43.17 33.83 4.79
C CYS A 283 -44.23 33.56 5.88
N PRO A 284 -45.45 33.10 5.52
CA PRO A 284 -46.23 32.23 6.39
C PRO A 284 -45.66 30.81 6.32
N ARG A 285 -45.32 30.26 7.49
CA ARG A 285 -45.23 28.83 7.87
C ARG A 285 -44.78 27.83 6.80
N ILE A 286 -43.60 27.24 7.01
CA ILE A 286 -43.37 25.85 6.60
C ILE A 286 -44.23 24.99 7.55
N GLU A 287 -45.44 24.65 7.13
CA GLU A 287 -46.22 23.59 7.76
C GLU A 287 -45.63 22.24 7.34
N ILE A 288 -44.93 21.59 8.27
CA ILE A 288 -44.80 20.14 8.25
C ILE A 288 -45.89 19.64 9.20
N ASP A 289 -47.04 19.31 8.64
CA ASP A 289 -48.12 18.69 9.40
C ASP A 289 -47.72 17.27 9.80
N ALA A 290 -47.75 17.01 11.11
CA ALA A 290 -48.24 15.75 11.64
C ALA A 290 -48.89 16.03 13.01
N ALA A 291 -50.22 16.09 13.01
CA ALA A 291 -51.13 16.23 14.16
C ALA A 291 -51.24 17.65 14.77
N GLY A 292 -52.33 18.33 14.40
CA GLY A 292 -52.61 19.70 14.78
C GLY A 292 -53.01 19.94 16.25
N GLN A 293 -52.83 21.19 16.69
CA GLN A 293 -53.86 22.01 17.34
C GLN A 293 -53.31 23.41 17.68
N ASN A 294 -54.18 24.39 17.40
CA ASN A 294 -54.31 25.76 17.91
C ASN A 294 -53.33 26.87 17.53
N ASP A 295 -53.97 27.91 16.99
CA ASP A 295 -53.58 29.30 16.83
C ASP A 295 -53.04 29.95 18.12
N ALA A 296 -51.94 30.69 17.96
CA ALA A 296 -51.77 32.10 18.37
C ALA A 296 -50.28 32.46 18.29
N ALA A 297 -49.99 33.68 17.83
CA ALA A 297 -48.66 34.31 17.73
C ALA A 297 -47.85 33.98 16.46
N ALA A 298 -48.24 34.62 15.36
CA ALA A 298 -47.27 35.19 14.42
C ALA A 298 -46.30 36.11 15.22
N SER A 299 -45.02 35.76 15.29
CA SER A 299 -43.87 36.67 15.54
C SER A 299 -42.52 35.99 15.85
N LYS A 300 -42.41 34.66 15.90
CA LYS A 300 -41.12 34.02 16.26
C LYS A 300 -40.16 33.70 15.10
N ASP A 301 -40.59 33.81 13.85
CA ASP A 301 -39.83 33.27 12.70
C ASP A 301 -39.02 34.32 11.92
N MET A 302 -39.34 35.62 12.05
CA MET A 302 -38.60 36.72 11.40
C MET A 302 -37.15 36.89 11.88
N PRO A 303 -36.81 36.70 13.18
CA PRO A 303 -35.43 36.74 13.64
C PRO A 303 -34.57 35.67 12.96
N ILE A 304 -35.09 34.45 12.80
CA ILE A 304 -34.34 33.31 12.25
C ILE A 304 -33.96 33.55 10.78
N ILE A 305 -34.90 34.05 9.97
CA ILE A 305 -34.62 34.36 8.55
C ILE A 305 -33.63 35.52 8.44
N ARG A 306 -33.80 36.57 9.26
CA ARG A 306 -32.89 37.72 9.31
C ARG A 306 -31.48 37.30 9.72
N ASP A 307 -31.37 36.44 10.72
CA ASP A 307 -30.10 35.90 11.20
C ASP A 307 -29.45 35.01 10.14
N ALA A 308 -30.22 34.15 9.44
CA ALA A 308 -29.72 33.34 8.35
C ALA A 308 -29.19 34.18 7.18
N LEU A 309 -29.89 35.27 6.80
CA LEU A 309 -29.42 36.20 5.79
C LEU A 309 -28.19 36.98 6.23
N SER A 310 -28.11 37.34 7.53
CA SER A 310 -26.92 37.95 8.11
C SER A 310 -25.72 37.02 8.02
N VAL A 311 -25.88 35.74 8.39
CA VAL A 311 -24.81 34.73 8.32
C VAL A 311 -24.34 34.49 6.89
N LEU A 312 -25.28 34.36 5.94
CA LEU A 312 -24.95 34.24 4.52
C LEU A 312 -24.16 35.46 4.03
N GLY A 313 -24.54 36.66 4.46
CA GLY A 313 -23.82 37.88 4.12
C GLY A 313 -22.43 37.97 4.73
N GLU A 314 -22.26 37.55 5.98
CA GLU A 314 -20.94 37.48 6.62
C GLU A 314 -19.99 36.55 5.85
N TYR A 315 -20.51 35.40 5.43
CA TYR A 315 -19.76 34.44 4.62
C TYR A 315 -19.35 35.04 3.27
N GLU A 316 -20.29 35.62 2.52
CA GLU A 316 -20.01 36.23 1.21
C GLU A 316 -19.02 37.41 1.32
N ARG A 317 -19.13 38.23 2.38
CA ARG A 317 -18.17 39.31 2.66
C ARG A 317 -16.77 38.78 2.93
N ALA A 318 -16.66 37.74 3.75
CA ALA A 318 -15.38 37.11 4.06
C ALA A 318 -14.71 36.57 2.78
N GLU A 319 -15.48 35.86 1.94
CA GLU A 319 -15.03 35.35 0.65
C GLU A 319 -14.59 36.49 -0.28
N ARG A 320 -15.33 37.59 -0.35
CA ARG A 320 -14.96 38.75 -1.19
C ARG A 320 -13.75 39.51 -0.70
N LYS A 321 -13.61 39.76 0.61
CA LYS A 321 -12.38 40.35 1.16
C LYS A 321 -11.17 39.50 0.79
N GLN A 322 -11.30 38.18 0.88
CA GLN A 322 -10.26 37.24 0.48
C GLN A 322 -9.96 37.30 -1.04
N ASN A 323 -10.99 37.39 -1.88
CA ASN A 323 -10.85 37.47 -3.34
C ASN A 323 -10.32 38.83 -3.84
N ARG A 324 -10.64 39.94 -3.16
CA ARG A 324 -10.09 41.27 -3.47
C ARG A 324 -8.61 41.39 -3.10
N ALA A 325 -8.23 40.90 -1.92
CA ALA A 325 -6.82 40.82 -1.52
C ALA A 325 -6.00 40.00 -2.53
N LYS A 326 -6.59 38.92 -3.03
CA LYS A 326 -6.07 38.10 -4.14
C LYS A 326 -5.92 38.81 -5.46
N LYS A 327 -6.95 39.56 -5.89
CA LYS A 327 -6.93 40.22 -7.20
C LYS A 327 -5.91 41.36 -7.25
N ILE A 328 -5.69 42.01 -6.11
CA ILE A 328 -4.57 42.94 -5.91
C ILE A 328 -3.25 42.19 -6.05
N GLN A 329 -3.11 41.02 -5.42
CA GLN A 329 -1.92 40.16 -5.55
C GLN A 329 -1.69 39.64 -6.99
N GLU A 330 -2.76 39.36 -7.75
CA GLU A 330 -2.74 38.92 -9.15
C GLU A 330 -2.35 40.04 -10.13
N LEU A 331 -2.80 41.28 -9.91
CA LEU A 331 -2.42 42.46 -10.72
C LEU A 331 -0.92 42.77 -10.63
N PHE A 332 -0.26 42.36 -9.56
CA PHE A 332 1.18 42.48 -9.37
C PHE A 332 1.95 41.19 -9.73
N SER A 333 1.29 40.15 -10.26
CA SER A 333 1.95 38.91 -10.68
C SER A 333 2.34 38.94 -12.16
N THR A 334 3.64 39.05 -12.40
CA THR A 334 4.27 39.03 -13.73
C THR A 334 4.06 37.70 -14.48
N GLY A 335 3.53 37.75 -15.71
CA GLY A 335 3.60 36.65 -16.69
C GLY A 335 2.24 36.13 -17.21
N SER A 336 2.17 35.90 -18.53
CA SER A 336 1.00 35.61 -19.39
C SER A 336 0.18 34.33 -19.12
N GLY A 337 0.02 33.88 -17.88
CA GLY A 337 -0.76 32.68 -17.54
C GLY A 337 -2.07 32.99 -16.81
N GLN A 338 -3.12 32.18 -17.03
CA GLN A 338 -4.35 32.22 -16.21
C GLN A 338 -4.01 32.10 -14.71
N ALA A 339 -4.80 32.73 -13.84
CA ALA A 339 -4.63 32.62 -12.40
C ALA A 339 -4.75 31.15 -11.95
N LEU A 340 -3.83 30.71 -11.08
CA LEU A 340 -3.93 29.39 -10.48
C LEU A 340 -5.10 29.38 -9.51
N SER A 341 -5.93 28.34 -9.56
CA SER A 341 -7.05 28.19 -8.63
C SER A 341 -7.33 26.74 -8.31
N LEU A 342 -7.70 26.51 -7.07
CA LEU A 342 -8.34 25.31 -6.57
C LEU A 342 -9.87 25.47 -6.63
N GLN A 343 -10.60 24.37 -6.85
CA GLN A 343 -12.06 24.31 -6.75
C GLN A 343 -12.46 23.25 -5.73
N LEU A 344 -13.40 23.57 -4.85
CA LEU A 344 -13.95 22.65 -3.86
C LEU A 344 -15.40 22.31 -4.24
N TYR A 345 -15.76 21.04 -4.26
CA TYR A 345 -17.11 20.58 -4.59
C TYR A 345 -17.75 19.95 -3.35
N PHE A 346 -18.86 20.52 -2.89
CA PHE A 346 -19.57 20.01 -1.73
C PHE A 346 -20.43 18.78 -2.08
N PRO A 347 -20.47 17.76 -1.21
CA PRO A 347 -21.32 16.60 -1.41
C PRO A 347 -22.80 16.98 -1.27
N LEU A 348 -23.65 16.41 -2.12
CA LEU A 348 -25.11 16.60 -2.09
C LEU A 348 -25.81 15.24 -2.08
N ASP A 349 -27.00 15.17 -1.48
CA ASP A 349 -27.87 14.01 -1.62
C ASP A 349 -28.39 13.92 -3.06
N SER A 350 -28.14 12.79 -3.72
CA SER A 350 -28.73 12.52 -5.02
C SER A 350 -29.40 11.14 -5.00
N GLU A 351 -30.73 11.12 -5.02
CA GLU A 351 -31.49 9.93 -5.42
C GLU A 351 -31.31 9.59 -6.93
N LYS A 352 -30.54 10.40 -7.68
CA LYS A 352 -30.30 10.25 -9.13
C LYS A 352 -28.82 10.35 -9.53
N GLY A 353 -27.92 9.73 -8.78
CA GLY A 353 -26.60 9.32 -9.28
C GLY A 353 -25.61 10.43 -9.68
N GLY A 354 -25.70 11.63 -9.09
CA GLY A 354 -24.72 12.71 -9.28
C GLY A 354 -24.22 13.21 -7.91
N THR A 355 -23.02 12.79 -7.50
CA THR A 355 -22.48 13.04 -6.14
C THR A 355 -22.01 14.47 -5.89
N HIS A 356 -21.91 15.32 -6.93
CA HIS A 356 -21.41 16.69 -6.84
C HIS A 356 -22.09 17.57 -7.89
N VAL A 357 -22.62 18.73 -7.50
CA VAL A 357 -23.24 19.69 -8.43
C VAL A 357 -22.37 20.95 -8.51
N GLU A 358 -21.93 21.31 -9.71
CA GLU A 358 -21.02 22.44 -9.98
C GLU A 358 -21.55 23.78 -9.45
N LYS A 359 -22.88 23.96 -9.38
CA LYS A 359 -23.56 25.14 -8.83
C LYS A 359 -23.25 25.41 -7.34
N PHE A 360 -22.79 24.42 -6.59
CA PHE A 360 -22.44 24.53 -5.17
C PHE A 360 -20.95 24.29 -4.94
N SER A 361 -20.09 24.72 -5.87
CA SER A 361 -18.65 24.62 -5.73
C SER A 361 -18.04 25.96 -5.33
N GLN A 362 -16.93 25.92 -4.58
CA GLN A 362 -16.22 27.11 -4.15
C GLN A 362 -14.84 27.21 -4.79
N LYS A 363 -14.51 28.37 -5.36
CA LYS A 363 -13.25 28.61 -6.07
C LYS A 363 -12.25 29.37 -5.20
N VAL A 364 -11.04 28.85 -5.08
CA VAL A 364 -9.92 29.47 -4.34
C VAL A 364 -8.71 29.65 -5.25
N TYR A 365 -8.47 30.86 -5.75
CA TYR A 365 -7.17 31.23 -6.34
C TYR A 365 -5.95 30.96 -5.42
N LEU A 366 -4.80 30.70 -6.02
CA LEU A 366 -3.54 30.38 -5.37
C LEU A 366 -2.43 31.27 -5.96
N ALA A 367 -1.58 31.83 -5.11
CA ALA A 367 -0.37 32.50 -5.58
C ALA A 367 0.65 31.43 -6.04
N PRO A 368 1.37 31.63 -7.15
CA PRO A 368 2.39 30.69 -7.58
C PRO A 368 3.52 30.61 -6.56
N ASP A 369 3.95 29.40 -6.24
CA ASP A 369 5.12 29.09 -5.40
C ASP A 369 5.02 29.55 -3.93
N GLU A 370 3.84 29.90 -3.44
CA GLU A 370 3.60 30.34 -2.06
C GLU A 370 2.75 29.31 -1.29
N TRP A 371 3.08 29.10 -0.01
CA TRP A 371 2.23 28.32 0.89
C TRP A 371 1.02 29.14 1.31
N LYS A 372 -0.15 28.54 1.21
CA LYS A 372 -1.40 29.17 1.58
C LYS A 372 -2.25 28.25 2.44
N GLU A 373 -2.74 28.79 3.55
CA GLU A 373 -3.83 28.19 4.30
C GLU A 373 -5.17 28.53 3.65
N ILE A 374 -5.97 27.50 3.38
CA ILE A 374 -7.35 27.59 2.94
C ILE A 374 -8.22 27.20 4.12
N SER A 375 -9.21 28.03 4.43
CA SER A 375 -10.19 27.79 5.48
C SER A 375 -11.59 27.99 4.90
N ILE A 376 -12.37 26.91 4.77
CA ILE A 376 -13.70 26.91 4.14
C ILE A 376 -14.71 26.17 5.02
N ASP A 377 -15.85 26.79 5.28
CA ASP A 377 -16.97 26.10 5.94
C ASP A 377 -17.67 25.17 4.95
N ILE A 378 -17.88 23.91 5.35
CA ILE A 378 -18.54 22.91 4.53
C ILE A 378 -20.06 22.98 4.81
N PRO A 379 -20.88 23.45 3.86
CA PRO A 379 -22.33 23.37 4.00
C PRO A 379 -22.76 21.90 4.00
N PHE A 380 -23.75 21.58 4.81
CA PHE A 380 -24.32 20.23 4.91
C PHE A 380 -23.31 19.14 5.34
N SER A 381 -22.52 19.40 6.39
CA SER A 381 -21.47 18.51 6.91
C SER A 381 -21.90 17.06 7.15
N THR A 382 -23.18 16.80 7.43
CA THR A 382 -23.75 15.45 7.56
C THR A 382 -23.54 14.57 6.33
N HIS A 383 -23.45 15.15 5.13
CA HIS A 383 -23.27 14.41 3.87
C HIS A 383 -21.84 13.87 3.71
N LEU A 384 -20.87 14.39 4.47
CA LEU A 384 -19.52 13.83 4.51
C LEU A 384 -19.48 12.41 5.09
N ARG A 385 -20.54 11.99 5.81
CA ARG A 385 -20.65 10.63 6.37
C ARG A 385 -20.81 9.57 5.29
N THR A 386 -21.45 9.93 4.17
CA THR A 386 -21.79 9.00 3.08
C THR A 386 -20.97 9.29 1.83
N ASN A 387 -20.66 10.56 1.55
CA ASN A 387 -19.96 11.00 0.35
C ASN A 387 -18.62 11.67 0.70
N GLY A 388 -17.60 11.41 -0.11
CA GLY A 388 -16.29 12.05 0.03
C GLY A 388 -16.31 13.50 -0.45
N LEU A 389 -15.47 14.37 0.13
CA LEU A 389 -15.29 15.75 -0.33
C LEU A 389 -14.36 15.78 -1.54
N ARG A 390 -14.82 16.33 -2.67
CA ARG A 390 -13.99 16.50 -3.88
C ARG A 390 -13.28 17.86 -3.87
N ILE A 391 -11.97 17.80 -4.06
CA ILE A 391 -11.06 18.93 -4.17
C ILE A 391 -10.38 18.83 -5.53
N ASP A 392 -10.48 19.88 -6.33
CA ASP A 392 -9.69 20.01 -7.54
C ASP A 392 -8.55 20.98 -7.24
N PRO A 393 -7.33 20.48 -6.97
CA PRO A 393 -6.29 21.29 -6.35
C PRO A 393 -5.67 22.33 -7.29
N LEU A 394 -5.91 22.21 -8.60
CA LEU A 394 -5.40 23.13 -9.61
C LEU A 394 -6.31 23.16 -10.85
N ASN A 395 -6.39 24.29 -11.55
CA ASN A 395 -7.21 24.47 -12.77
C ASN A 395 -6.43 24.27 -14.08
N GLN A 396 -5.16 23.91 -13.99
CA GLN A 396 -4.26 23.77 -15.15
C GLN A 396 -3.14 22.77 -14.82
N CYS A 397 -2.30 22.47 -15.82
CA CYS A 397 -1.09 21.70 -15.60
C CYS A 397 -0.15 22.42 -14.63
N GLY A 398 0.39 21.66 -13.67
CA GLY A 398 1.30 22.16 -12.65
C GLY A 398 1.52 21.15 -11.53
N THR A 399 2.29 21.58 -10.52
CA THR A 399 2.59 20.78 -9.32
C THR A 399 1.89 21.39 -8.12
N VAL A 400 1.36 20.53 -7.25
CA VAL A 400 0.70 20.91 -5.99
C VAL A 400 1.37 20.20 -4.83
N PHE A 401 1.61 20.94 -3.76
CA PHE A 401 2.12 20.44 -2.48
C PHE A 401 1.06 20.69 -1.40
N ILE A 402 0.76 19.68 -0.59
CA ILE A 402 -0.20 19.77 0.51
C ILE A 402 0.52 19.34 1.79
N SER A 403 0.59 20.21 2.80
CA SER A 403 1.27 19.87 4.06
C SER A 403 0.33 19.21 5.08
N ALA A 404 -0.94 19.64 5.09
CA ALA A 404 -1.98 19.03 5.92
C ALA A 404 -3.37 19.33 5.35
N ILE A 405 -4.30 18.42 5.58
CA ILE A 405 -5.74 18.61 5.38
C ILE A 405 -6.43 18.30 6.70
N GLU A 406 -7.27 19.19 7.20
CA GLU A 406 -7.99 19.03 8.45
C GLU A 406 -9.45 19.39 8.29
N LEU A 407 -10.32 18.65 8.96
CA LEU A 407 -11.70 19.02 9.20
C LEU A 407 -11.84 19.35 10.68
N VAL A 408 -12.27 20.57 10.99
CA VAL A 408 -12.36 21.08 12.35
C VAL A 408 -13.77 21.56 12.66
N ASP A 409 -14.18 21.43 13.92
CA ASP A 409 -15.36 22.12 14.44
C ASP A 409 -15.00 23.61 14.63
N PRO A 410 -15.67 24.54 13.94
CA PRO A 410 -15.35 25.97 14.02
C PRO A 410 -15.70 26.60 15.38
N SER A 411 -16.56 25.96 16.19
CA SER A 411 -16.98 26.48 17.49
C SER A 411 -15.99 26.13 18.61
N SER A 412 -15.47 24.90 18.61
CA SER A 412 -14.53 24.40 19.62
C SER A 412 -13.06 24.42 19.16
N GLY A 413 -12.81 24.48 17.86
CA GLY A 413 -11.49 24.28 17.26
C GLY A 413 -11.01 22.82 17.26
N GLN A 414 -11.86 21.87 17.67
CA GLN A 414 -11.52 20.45 17.73
C GLN A 414 -11.29 19.89 16.32
N ILE A 415 -10.20 19.14 16.14
CA ILE A 415 -9.93 18.39 14.91
C ILE A 415 -10.84 17.15 14.89
N LEU A 416 -11.72 17.09 13.90
CA LEU A 416 -12.64 15.99 13.66
C LEU A 416 -12.02 14.92 12.76
N TRP A 417 -11.14 15.33 11.85
CA TRP A 417 -10.38 14.45 10.96
C TRP A 417 -9.15 15.18 10.43
N GLU A 418 -8.03 14.47 10.20
CA GLU A 418 -6.84 15.05 9.58
C GLU A 418 -6.07 14.08 8.70
N ALA A 419 -5.31 14.63 7.76
CA ALA A 419 -4.28 13.96 7.00
C ALA A 419 -2.98 14.77 7.00
N ARG A 420 -1.93 14.20 7.61
CA ARG A 420 -0.60 14.82 7.79
C ARG A 420 0.56 13.90 7.43
N GLU A 421 0.35 12.59 7.46
CA GLU A 421 1.36 11.56 7.22
C GLU A 421 0.97 10.68 6.01
N ALA A 422 1.94 9.91 5.52
CA ALA A 422 1.76 9.06 4.35
C ALA A 422 0.58 8.07 4.50
N ALA A 423 0.34 7.57 5.72
CA ALA A 423 -0.76 6.67 6.01
C ALA A 423 -2.12 7.32 5.72
N GLN A 424 -2.38 8.54 6.20
CA GLN A 424 -3.65 9.23 5.95
C GLN A 424 -3.76 9.72 4.50
N PHE A 425 -2.66 10.23 3.92
CA PHE A 425 -2.67 10.66 2.51
C PHE A 425 -2.95 9.50 1.55
N SER A 426 -2.55 8.27 1.89
CA SER A 426 -2.86 7.08 1.07
C SER A 426 -4.36 6.75 0.97
N LEU A 427 -5.19 7.27 1.88
CA LEU A 427 -6.65 7.09 1.87
C LEU A 427 -7.36 8.01 0.88
N LEU A 428 -6.67 9.03 0.37
CA LEU A 428 -7.21 9.97 -0.61
C LEU A 428 -7.26 9.32 -1.99
N LYS A 429 -8.38 9.47 -2.69
CA LYS A 429 -8.54 8.94 -4.05
C LYS A 429 -8.23 10.05 -5.06
N VAL A 430 -7.38 9.74 -6.04
CA VAL A 430 -7.06 10.66 -7.15
C VAL A 430 -7.62 10.13 -8.46
N ASN A 431 -8.02 11.01 -9.38
CA ASN A 431 -8.38 10.62 -10.75
C ASN A 431 -7.17 10.52 -11.67
N ALA A 432 -7.39 10.13 -12.94
CA ALA A 432 -6.33 9.95 -13.93
C ALA A 432 -5.58 11.25 -14.31
N GLN A 433 -6.11 12.43 -13.98
CA GLN A 433 -5.47 13.72 -14.26
C GLN A 433 -4.56 14.20 -13.12
N LEU A 434 -4.51 13.45 -12.01
CA LEU A 434 -3.60 13.66 -10.90
C LEU A 434 -2.65 12.48 -10.73
N ILE A 435 -1.36 12.79 -10.69
CA ILE A 435 -0.31 11.82 -10.41
C ILE A 435 0.26 12.13 -9.03
N VAL A 436 0.16 11.17 -8.10
CA VAL A 436 0.86 11.25 -6.81
C VAL A 436 2.35 11.03 -7.07
N THR A 437 3.16 12.03 -6.73
CA THR A 437 4.62 11.99 -6.88
C THR A 437 5.35 11.67 -5.58
N SER A 438 4.74 12.01 -4.43
CA SER A 438 5.21 11.65 -3.09
C SER A 438 4.04 11.58 -2.10
N LEU A 439 4.04 10.57 -1.22
CA LEU A 439 3.11 10.45 -0.08
C LEU A 439 3.68 11.08 1.21
N ASP A 440 4.97 11.39 1.24
CA ASP A 440 5.61 12.06 2.38
C ASP A 440 5.12 13.50 2.51
N ASN A 441 5.28 14.12 3.68
CA ASN A 441 4.96 15.54 3.87
C ASN A 441 6.10 16.41 3.33
N PRO A 442 5.84 17.35 2.38
CA PRO A 442 4.52 17.69 1.83
C PRO A 442 4.03 16.71 0.76
N PHE A 443 2.77 16.30 0.88
CA PHE A 443 2.08 15.43 -0.07
C PHE A 443 2.10 16.08 -1.45
N SER A 444 2.74 15.42 -2.41
CA SER A 444 3.11 16.04 -3.69
C SER A 444 2.34 15.42 -4.84
N LEU A 445 1.61 16.25 -5.57
CA LEU A 445 0.72 15.89 -6.67
C LEU A 445 1.14 16.64 -7.93
N ALA A 446 0.98 16.01 -9.09
CA ALA A 446 1.13 16.67 -10.36
C ALA A 446 -0.16 16.60 -11.17
N SER A 447 -0.68 17.76 -11.52
CA SER A 447 -1.84 17.92 -12.40
C SER A 447 -1.37 17.91 -13.85
N ILE A 448 -1.93 17.00 -14.65
CA ILE A 448 -1.63 16.85 -16.08
C ILE A 448 -2.80 17.24 -16.99
N GLY A 449 -3.87 17.80 -16.42
CA GLY A 449 -5.08 18.16 -17.16
C GLY A 449 -5.83 19.33 -16.52
N SER A 450 -7.06 19.56 -16.99
CA SER A 450 -7.91 20.67 -16.58
C SER A 450 -8.94 20.31 -15.50
N ASP A 451 -9.09 19.02 -15.17
CA ASP A 451 -10.02 18.50 -14.16
C ASP A 451 -9.31 17.50 -13.21
N PRO A 452 -8.28 17.92 -12.46
CA PRO A 452 -7.56 17.06 -11.52
C PRO A 452 -8.41 16.86 -10.26
N GLN A 453 -8.94 15.65 -10.01
CA GLN A 453 -9.85 15.42 -8.87
C GLN A 453 -9.16 14.64 -7.74
N LEU A 454 -9.13 15.23 -6.55
CA LEU A 454 -8.70 14.63 -5.29
C LEU A 454 -9.92 14.47 -4.37
N LEU A 455 -10.23 13.24 -3.96
CA LEU A 455 -11.42 12.91 -3.18
C LEU A 455 -11.01 12.41 -1.79
N LEU A 456 -11.55 13.06 -0.76
CA LEU A 456 -11.44 12.61 0.63
C LEU A 456 -12.33 11.38 0.87
N PRO A 457 -11.98 10.51 1.83
CA PRO A 457 -12.86 9.40 2.21
C PRO A 457 -14.17 9.90 2.84
N SER A 458 -15.20 9.05 2.83
CA SER A 458 -16.39 9.30 3.64
C SER A 458 -16.07 9.08 5.13
N LEU A 459 -16.73 9.84 6.01
CA LEU A 459 -16.44 9.92 7.44
C LEU A 459 -17.69 9.58 8.27
N PRO A 460 -18.07 8.29 8.42
CA PRO A 460 -19.34 7.89 9.04
C PRO A 460 -19.50 8.38 10.49
N ALA A 461 -18.38 8.45 11.21
CA ALA A 461 -18.30 8.83 12.62
C ALA A 461 -18.22 10.34 12.87
N LEU A 462 -18.35 11.17 11.82
CA LEU A 462 -18.32 12.62 11.96
C LEU A 462 -19.47 13.08 12.88
N PRO A 463 -19.26 13.96 13.88
CA PRO A 463 -20.34 14.46 14.74
C PRO A 463 -21.30 15.39 14.00
N ASP A 464 -22.51 15.57 14.53
CA ASP A 464 -23.52 16.48 13.95
C ASP A 464 -23.25 17.93 14.37
N VAL A 465 -22.13 18.46 13.89
CA VAL A 465 -21.64 19.82 14.15
C VAL A 465 -21.26 20.48 12.83
N PRO A 466 -21.20 21.82 12.79
CA PRO A 466 -20.59 22.53 11.67
C PRO A 466 -19.15 22.06 11.45
N VAL A 467 -18.72 21.98 10.19
CA VAL A 467 -17.37 21.52 9.84
C VAL A 467 -16.69 22.54 8.94
N ARG A 468 -15.44 22.85 9.26
CA ARG A 468 -14.56 23.72 8.49
C ARG A 468 -13.36 22.92 7.97
N LEU A 469 -13.13 22.99 6.67
CA LEU A 469 -11.91 22.50 6.03
C LEU A 469 -10.78 23.50 6.27
N ARG A 470 -9.66 23.05 6.84
CA ARG A 470 -8.37 23.74 6.79
C ARG A 470 -7.38 22.95 5.95
N MET A 471 -6.65 23.61 5.06
CA MET A 471 -5.65 22.97 4.23
C MET A 471 -4.51 23.90 3.92
N TRP A 472 -3.28 23.41 4.05
CA TRP A 472 -2.06 24.14 3.65
C TRP A 472 -1.61 23.61 2.31
N ILE A 473 -1.70 24.45 1.29
CA ILE A 473 -1.44 24.11 -0.11
C ILE A 473 -0.49 25.11 -0.74
N LYS A 474 0.39 24.62 -1.62
CA LYS A 474 1.28 25.42 -2.46
C LYS A 474 1.20 24.90 -3.90
N ALA A 475 1.05 25.80 -4.86
CA ALA A 475 0.91 25.43 -6.28
C ALA A 475 1.99 26.07 -7.15
N GLN A 476 2.50 25.31 -8.12
CA GLN A 476 3.52 25.75 -9.08
C GLN A 476 3.04 25.49 -10.51
N ARG A 477 3.45 26.35 -11.45
CA ARG A 477 3.15 26.18 -12.89
C ARG A 477 4.04 25.14 -13.57
N THR A 478 5.08 24.66 -12.90
CA THR A 478 6.05 23.70 -13.44
C THR A 478 5.62 22.26 -13.17
N LEU A 479 6.05 21.34 -14.04
CA LEU A 479 5.93 19.90 -13.85
C LEU A 479 7.28 19.28 -13.43
N SER A 480 8.14 20.05 -12.75
CA SER A 480 9.49 19.60 -12.37
C SER A 480 9.46 18.36 -11.47
N GLU A 481 8.44 18.22 -10.62
CA GLU A 481 8.29 17.04 -9.76
C GLU A 481 7.91 15.77 -10.52
N LEU A 482 7.18 15.88 -11.65
CA LEU A 482 6.92 14.72 -12.52
C LEU A 482 8.21 14.18 -13.13
N TRP A 483 9.09 15.06 -13.59
CA TRP A 483 10.39 14.66 -14.14
C TRP A 483 11.26 13.98 -13.09
N LYS A 484 11.30 14.52 -11.86
CA LYS A 484 12.00 13.90 -10.73
C LYS A 484 11.42 12.52 -10.39
N HIS A 485 10.09 12.41 -10.31
CA HIS A 485 9.40 11.15 -10.04
C HIS A 485 9.67 10.09 -11.12
N ALA A 486 9.56 10.46 -12.40
CA ALA A 486 9.86 9.56 -13.52
C ALA A 486 11.32 9.09 -13.51
N THR A 487 12.26 9.99 -13.20
CA THR A 487 13.69 9.65 -13.09
C THR A 487 13.95 8.69 -11.93
N ARG A 488 13.34 8.93 -10.77
CA ARG A 488 13.43 8.04 -9.60
C ARG A 488 12.87 6.65 -9.92
N GLN A 489 11.68 6.56 -10.53
CA GLN A 489 11.11 5.28 -10.93
C GLN A 489 11.96 4.54 -11.97
N ALA A 490 12.55 5.25 -12.94
CA ALA A 490 13.46 4.64 -13.90
C ALA A 490 14.72 4.07 -13.23
N GLN A 491 15.30 4.80 -12.27
CA GLN A 491 16.45 4.33 -11.49
C GLN A 491 16.08 3.14 -10.60
N GLU A 492 14.94 3.15 -9.93
CA GLU A 492 14.46 2.03 -9.11
C GLU A 492 14.18 0.79 -9.95
N ARG A 493 13.49 0.93 -11.09
CA ARG A 493 13.26 -0.17 -12.04
C ARG A 493 14.58 -0.74 -12.56
N SER A 494 15.57 0.11 -12.83
CA SER A 494 16.91 -0.34 -13.23
C SER A 494 17.61 -1.11 -12.10
N LYS A 495 17.55 -0.62 -10.86
CA LYS A 495 18.10 -1.32 -9.68
C LYS A 495 17.41 -2.66 -9.41
N ILE A 496 16.08 -2.69 -9.48
CA ILE A 496 15.28 -3.91 -9.32
C ILE A 496 15.60 -4.90 -10.44
N GLY A 497 15.69 -4.44 -11.69
CA GLY A 497 16.09 -5.27 -12.84
C GLY A 497 17.48 -5.87 -12.67
N ALA A 498 18.47 -5.08 -12.25
CA ALA A 498 19.83 -5.56 -11.98
C ALA A 498 19.88 -6.56 -10.82
N THR A 499 19.10 -6.33 -9.75
CA THR A 499 19.02 -7.23 -8.60
C THR A 499 18.31 -8.54 -8.95
N ALA A 500 17.21 -8.48 -9.70
CA ALA A 500 16.48 -9.64 -10.17
C ALA A 500 17.33 -10.50 -11.11
N GLN A 501 18.09 -9.88 -12.02
CA GLN A 501 19.01 -10.59 -12.90
C GLN A 501 20.14 -11.27 -12.11
N LYS A 502 20.70 -10.60 -11.09
CA LYS A 502 21.70 -11.20 -10.20
C LYS A 502 21.13 -12.40 -9.42
N LEU A 503 19.96 -12.24 -8.81
CA LEU A 503 19.27 -13.32 -8.08
C LEU A 503 18.91 -14.50 -8.99
N GLN A 504 18.53 -14.25 -10.25
CA GLN A 504 18.24 -15.29 -11.22
C GLN A 504 19.49 -16.12 -11.57
N VAL A 505 20.64 -15.46 -11.74
CA VAL A 505 21.93 -16.15 -11.94
C VAL A 505 22.32 -16.97 -10.71
N GLU A 506 22.17 -16.42 -9.50
CA GLU A 506 22.44 -17.14 -8.25
C GLU A 506 21.51 -18.35 -8.05
N LEU A 507 20.23 -18.20 -8.40
CA LEU A 507 19.24 -19.28 -8.34
C LEU A 507 19.55 -20.42 -9.32
N GLU A 508 20.00 -20.10 -10.53
CA GLU A 508 20.41 -21.09 -11.53
C GLU A 508 21.69 -21.84 -11.09
N GLN A 509 22.64 -21.14 -10.48
CA GLN A 509 23.82 -21.76 -9.87
C GLN A 509 23.45 -22.68 -8.70
N ALA A 510 22.55 -22.24 -7.81
CA ALA A 510 22.06 -23.05 -6.70
C ALA A 510 21.33 -24.32 -7.18
N HIS A 511 20.49 -24.22 -8.22
CA HIS A 511 19.85 -25.39 -8.83
C HIS A 511 20.87 -26.39 -9.36
N LYS A 512 21.92 -25.93 -10.02
CA LYS A 512 22.99 -26.81 -10.51
C LYS A 512 23.70 -27.54 -9.36
N ILE A 513 24.02 -26.84 -8.28
CA ILE A 513 24.63 -27.44 -7.08
C ILE A 513 23.70 -28.47 -6.44
N ILE A 514 22.39 -28.20 -6.37
CA ILE A 514 21.40 -29.14 -5.82
C ILE A 514 21.32 -30.40 -6.67
N GLU A 515 21.31 -30.29 -8.01
CA GLU A 515 21.30 -31.44 -8.90
C GLU A 515 22.60 -32.27 -8.79
N GLU A 516 23.75 -31.61 -8.67
CA GLU A 516 25.03 -32.27 -8.40
C GLU A 516 25.02 -32.99 -7.04
N ALA A 517 24.46 -32.37 -5.99
CA ALA A 517 24.32 -32.97 -4.67
C ALA A 517 23.38 -34.18 -4.67
N LYS A 518 22.24 -34.11 -5.37
CA LYS A 518 21.34 -35.26 -5.55
C LYS A 518 22.03 -36.42 -6.28
N ALA A 519 22.81 -36.12 -7.33
CA ALA A 519 23.57 -37.14 -8.04
C ALA A 519 24.65 -37.78 -7.15
N GLN A 520 25.32 -36.99 -6.30
CA GLN A 520 26.27 -37.51 -5.31
C GLN A 520 25.57 -38.35 -4.24
N GLN A 521 24.39 -37.93 -3.77
CA GLN A 521 23.60 -38.70 -2.81
C GLN A 521 23.17 -40.05 -3.37
N ALA A 522 22.66 -40.09 -4.61
CA ALA A 522 22.32 -41.35 -5.27
C ALA A 522 23.54 -42.28 -5.44
N LYS A 523 24.72 -41.73 -5.75
CA LYS A 523 25.98 -42.49 -5.76
C LYS A 523 26.34 -43.01 -4.36
N MET A 524 26.15 -42.21 -3.32
CA MET A 524 26.41 -42.60 -1.94
C MET A 524 25.51 -43.75 -1.49
N GLU A 525 24.20 -43.67 -1.80
CA GLU A 525 23.24 -44.74 -1.52
C GLU A 525 23.63 -46.04 -2.24
N THR A 526 24.06 -45.94 -3.50
CA THR A 526 24.55 -47.10 -4.26
C THR A 526 25.83 -47.68 -3.65
N LEU A 527 26.79 -46.82 -3.25
CA LEU A 527 28.02 -47.23 -2.58
C LEU A 527 27.73 -47.88 -1.23
N GLN A 528 26.77 -47.37 -0.47
CA GLN A 528 26.37 -47.91 0.82
C GLN A 528 25.66 -49.27 0.68
N ALA A 529 24.84 -49.44 -0.35
CA ALA A 529 24.28 -50.74 -0.72
C ALA A 529 25.39 -51.74 -1.09
N ASN A 530 26.37 -51.31 -1.92
CA ASN A 530 27.53 -52.12 -2.28
C ASN A 530 28.40 -52.48 -1.08
N LEU A 531 28.62 -51.55 -0.15
CA LEU A 531 29.39 -51.78 1.07
C LEU A 531 28.67 -52.79 1.97
N THR A 532 27.35 -52.69 2.10
CA THR A 532 26.53 -53.67 2.84
C THR A 532 26.64 -55.06 2.22
N GLN A 533 26.58 -55.15 0.88
CA GLN A 533 26.74 -56.41 0.15
C GLN A 533 28.16 -56.98 0.26
N ALA A 534 29.18 -56.13 0.22
CA ALA A 534 30.57 -56.52 0.42
C ALA A 534 30.80 -57.01 1.86
N GLN A 535 30.22 -56.35 2.86
CA GLN A 535 30.28 -56.77 4.25
C GLN A 535 29.65 -58.14 4.45
N LYS A 536 28.46 -58.37 3.87
CA LYS A 536 27.80 -59.68 3.88
C LYS A 536 28.68 -60.77 3.23
N THR A 537 29.36 -60.42 2.14
CA THR A 537 30.32 -61.31 1.48
C THR A 537 31.52 -61.62 2.37
N ILE A 538 32.10 -60.62 3.04
CA ILE A 538 33.19 -60.80 4.02
C ILE A 538 32.75 -61.70 5.16
N ASP A 539 31.56 -61.50 5.72
CA ASP A 539 31.04 -62.31 6.82
C ASP A 539 30.82 -63.77 6.39
N ASN A 540 30.35 -64.00 5.16
CA ASN A 540 30.27 -65.34 4.57
C ASN A 540 31.66 -65.98 4.41
N TYR A 541 32.66 -65.23 3.94
CA TYR A 541 34.03 -65.74 3.81
C TYR A 541 34.68 -66.04 5.17
N LYS A 542 34.47 -65.20 6.18
CA LYS A 542 34.92 -65.47 7.57
C LYS A 542 34.29 -66.74 8.12
N THR A 543 32.99 -66.94 7.87
CA THR A 543 32.29 -68.18 8.27
C THR A 543 32.90 -69.40 7.58
N LYS A 544 33.15 -69.33 6.27
CA LYS A 544 33.83 -70.42 5.53
C LYS A 544 35.26 -70.67 6.02
N GLN A 545 36.01 -69.62 6.33
CA GLN A 545 37.37 -69.73 6.86
C GLN A 545 37.36 -70.43 8.22
N ALA A 546 36.45 -70.05 9.12
CA ALA A 546 36.31 -70.71 10.42
C ALA A 546 35.95 -72.21 10.28
N GLU A 547 35.14 -72.56 9.28
CA GLU A 547 34.80 -73.96 8.98
C GLU A 547 36.02 -74.73 8.43
N GLN A 548 36.81 -74.11 7.55
CA GLN A 548 38.07 -74.69 7.05
C GLN A 548 39.14 -74.85 8.14
N GLU A 549 39.26 -73.88 9.05
CA GLU A 549 40.17 -73.95 10.19
C GLU A 549 39.77 -75.07 11.15
N LYS A 550 38.47 -75.26 11.38
CA LYS A 550 37.95 -76.39 12.15
C LYS A 550 38.28 -77.73 11.48
N ASP A 551 38.09 -77.83 10.17
CA ASP A 551 38.44 -79.03 9.40
C ASP A 551 39.96 -79.30 9.40
N ALA A 552 40.78 -78.26 9.30
CA ALA A 552 42.23 -78.35 9.40
C ALA A 552 42.67 -78.84 10.79
N ALA A 553 42.08 -78.29 11.86
CA ALA A 553 42.35 -78.74 13.23
C ALA A 553 41.97 -80.22 13.45
N ILE A 554 40.87 -80.68 12.85
CA ILE A 554 40.49 -82.10 12.89
C ILE A 554 41.50 -82.97 12.13
N LYS A 555 41.99 -82.52 10.98
CA LYS A 555 43.01 -83.22 10.19
C LYS A 555 44.36 -83.27 10.92
N ASP A 556 44.79 -82.18 11.54
CA ASP A 556 46.02 -82.11 12.33
C ASP A 556 45.94 -83.02 13.56
N ALA A 557 44.82 -83.04 14.27
CA ALA A 557 44.61 -83.97 15.37
C ALA A 557 44.71 -85.45 14.93
N LYS A 558 44.18 -85.78 13.74
CA LYS A 558 44.35 -87.12 13.14
C LYS A 558 45.81 -87.40 12.77
N LEU A 559 46.52 -86.42 12.20
CA LEU A 559 47.92 -86.56 11.82
C LEU A 559 48.82 -86.79 13.04
N GLN A 560 48.62 -86.03 14.12
CA GLN A 560 49.34 -86.20 15.38
C GLN A 560 49.14 -87.60 15.98
N LYS A 561 47.91 -88.14 15.88
CA LYS A 561 47.64 -89.52 16.30
C LYS A 561 48.44 -90.54 15.49
N VAL A 562 48.48 -90.42 14.16
CA VAL A 562 49.25 -91.31 13.28
C VAL A 562 50.76 -91.21 13.54
N LEU A 563 51.27 -90.00 13.77
CA LEU A 563 52.68 -89.80 14.10
C LEU A 563 53.06 -90.45 15.43
N ALA A 564 52.18 -90.41 16.44
CA ALA A 564 52.39 -91.11 17.70
C ALA A 564 52.43 -92.64 17.53
N GLU A 565 51.51 -93.19 16.73
CA GLU A 565 51.49 -94.63 16.38
C GLU A 565 52.79 -95.05 15.65
N LEU A 566 53.28 -94.22 14.72
CA LEU A 566 54.52 -94.47 13.99
C LEU A 566 55.75 -94.44 14.93
N ALA A 567 55.80 -93.46 15.84
CA ALA A 567 56.88 -93.36 16.83
C ALA A 567 56.96 -94.61 17.71
N GLN A 568 55.80 -95.10 18.17
CA GLN A 568 55.72 -96.33 18.96
C GLN A 568 56.22 -97.55 18.18
N ALA A 569 55.83 -97.70 16.91
CA ALA A 569 56.30 -98.79 16.05
C ALA A 569 57.83 -98.72 15.80
N SER A 570 58.37 -97.51 15.60
CA SER A 570 59.80 -97.32 15.38
C SER A 570 60.65 -97.68 16.62
N ALA A 571 60.13 -97.41 17.82
CA ALA A 571 60.80 -97.79 19.07
C ALA A 571 60.87 -99.31 19.25
N SER A 572 59.77 -100.04 18.96
CA SER A 572 59.77 -101.51 19.02
C SER A 572 60.75 -102.15 18.03
N LEU A 573 60.93 -101.53 16.84
CA LEU A 573 61.88 -102.03 15.84
C LEU A 573 63.34 -101.88 16.29
N GLU A 574 63.69 -100.77 16.96
CA GLU A 574 65.05 -100.56 17.47
C GLU A 574 65.39 -101.51 18.62
N GLU A 575 64.41 -101.85 19.45
CA GLU A 575 64.57 -102.85 20.52
C GLU A 575 64.91 -104.24 19.95
N GLU A 576 64.24 -104.64 18.86
CA GLU A 576 64.48 -105.93 18.19
C GLU A 576 65.87 -105.98 17.52
N LYS A 577 66.33 -104.87 16.93
CA LYS A 577 67.68 -104.76 16.36
C LYS A 577 68.77 -104.88 17.41
N ALA A 578 68.58 -104.29 18.60
CA ALA A 578 69.55 -104.35 19.69
C ALA A 578 69.76 -105.79 20.21
N GLN A 579 68.68 -106.58 20.28
CA GLN A 579 68.76 -108.00 20.66
C GLN A 579 69.58 -108.82 19.65
N ARG A 580 69.42 -108.53 18.36
CA ARG A 580 70.11 -109.24 17.28
C ARG A 580 71.62 -109.00 17.28
N LEU A 581 72.04 -107.77 17.60
CA LEU A 581 73.46 -107.39 17.67
C LEU A 581 74.20 -108.08 18.83
N ALA A 582 73.51 -108.34 19.94
CA ALA A 582 74.09 -109.02 21.10
C ALA A 582 74.48 -110.49 20.79
N ILE A 583 73.68 -111.18 19.97
CA ILE A 583 73.92 -112.58 19.56
C ILE A 583 75.14 -112.67 18.62
N GLU A 584 75.32 -111.71 17.70
CA GLU A 584 76.45 -111.70 16.76
C GLU A 584 77.80 -111.46 17.47
N HIS A 585 77.81 -110.69 18.57
CA HIS A 585 79.02 -110.38 19.32
C HIS A 585 79.56 -111.58 20.12
N GLU A 586 78.67 -112.49 20.54
CA GLU A 586 79.02 -113.71 21.28
C GLU A 586 79.67 -114.77 20.36
N ALA A 587 79.25 -114.83 19.10
CA ALA A 587 79.81 -115.71 18.08
C ALA A 587 81.24 -115.31 17.63
N ALA A 588 81.57 -114.02 17.65
CA ALA A 588 82.87 -113.51 17.22
C ALA A 588 84.02 -113.89 18.20
N GLN A 589 83.74 -113.93 19.50
CA GLN A 589 84.75 -114.26 20.53
C GLN A 589 85.26 -115.70 20.44
N TRP A 590 84.40 -116.65 20.03
CA TRP A 590 84.75 -118.07 19.91
C TRP A 590 85.79 -118.37 18.80
N SER A 591 85.94 -117.51 17.80
CA SER A 591 86.81 -117.75 16.64
C SER A 591 88.31 -117.56 16.89
N SER A 592 88.71 -116.97 18.02
CA SER A 592 90.07 -116.46 18.24
C SER A 592 91.06 -117.40 18.97
N THR A 593 90.62 -118.57 19.45
CA THR A 593 91.38 -119.42 20.40
C THR A 593 91.67 -120.86 19.94
N MET A 594 91.43 -121.22 18.68
CA MET A 594 91.64 -122.59 18.15
C MET A 594 92.83 -122.68 17.17
N ALA A 595 93.63 -123.76 17.28
CA ALA A 595 94.76 -124.03 16.39
C ALA A 595 94.30 -124.44 14.96
N PRO A 596 95.03 -124.07 13.89
CA PRO A 596 94.56 -124.19 12.50
C PRO A 596 94.13 -125.60 12.06
N GLY A 597 94.79 -126.64 12.59
CA GLY A 597 94.44 -128.04 12.30
C GLY A 597 93.08 -128.47 12.86
N LEU A 598 92.67 -127.92 14.00
CA LEU A 598 91.36 -128.18 14.63
C LEU A 598 90.22 -127.44 13.93
N ILE A 599 90.47 -126.22 13.43
CA ILE A 599 89.51 -125.44 12.64
C ILE A 599 89.14 -126.20 11.35
N ARG A 600 90.12 -126.84 10.71
CA ARG A 600 89.88 -127.67 9.51
C ARG A 600 89.00 -128.89 9.82
N ILE A 601 89.31 -129.61 10.91
CA ILE A 601 88.54 -130.79 11.34
C ILE A 601 87.11 -130.40 11.74
N ILE A 602 86.89 -129.28 12.46
CA ILE A 602 85.55 -128.76 12.79
C ILE A 602 84.78 -128.36 11.53
N GLY A 603 85.45 -127.73 10.56
CA GLY A 603 84.85 -127.37 9.27
C GLY A 603 84.43 -128.59 8.45
N ASP A 604 85.25 -129.65 8.43
CA ASP A 604 84.92 -130.90 7.74
C ASP A 604 83.83 -131.69 8.48
N LEU A 605 83.77 -131.63 9.82
CA LEU A 605 82.69 -132.22 10.63
C LEU A 605 81.35 -131.47 10.46
N ALA A 606 81.37 -130.14 10.35
CA ALA A 606 80.19 -129.33 10.08
C ALA A 606 79.64 -129.56 8.67
N LYS A 607 80.50 -129.87 7.69
CA LYS A 607 80.08 -130.37 6.37
C LYS A 607 79.50 -131.77 6.47
N PHE A 608 80.14 -132.68 7.22
CA PHE A 608 79.64 -134.03 7.46
C PHE A 608 78.22 -134.04 8.07
N LEU A 609 77.92 -133.15 9.04
CA LEU A 609 76.58 -133.01 9.63
C LEU A 609 75.54 -132.34 8.70
N ARG A 610 75.97 -131.73 7.59
CA ARG A 610 75.11 -131.04 6.62
C ARG A 610 74.88 -131.83 5.32
N ILE A 611 75.50 -133.00 5.17
CA ILE A 611 75.34 -133.86 3.98
C ILE A 611 74.31 -134.94 4.28
N ASP A 612 73.17 -134.89 3.57
CA ASP A 612 72.08 -135.85 3.71
C ASP A 612 72.51 -137.27 3.31
N LYS A 613 72.13 -138.24 4.15
CA LYS A 613 72.79 -139.55 4.30
C LYS A 613 72.56 -140.58 3.20
N GLU A 614 72.01 -140.23 2.04
CA GLU A 614 71.38 -141.26 1.18
C GLU A 614 71.82 -141.44 -0.28
N ASN A 615 72.77 -140.70 -0.89
CA ASN A 615 73.33 -141.14 -2.19
C ASN A 615 74.56 -140.40 -2.77
N ASP A 616 75.38 -139.70 -1.97
CA ASP A 616 76.55 -138.98 -2.51
C ASP A 616 77.84 -139.84 -2.49
N PRO A 617 78.49 -140.12 -3.64
CA PRO A 617 79.79 -140.79 -3.70
C PRO A 617 80.89 -140.10 -2.87
N GLN A 618 80.78 -138.79 -2.64
CA GLN A 618 81.72 -138.03 -1.80
C GLN A 618 81.73 -138.48 -0.33
N HIS A 619 80.65 -139.13 0.13
CA HIS A 619 80.50 -139.57 1.53
C HIS A 619 81.58 -140.61 1.92
N SER A 620 81.94 -141.52 1.01
CA SER A 620 82.99 -142.52 1.27
C SER A 620 84.40 -141.90 1.29
N GLU A 621 84.61 -140.87 0.46
CA GLU A 621 85.93 -140.25 0.30
C GLU A 621 86.28 -139.31 1.46
N ILE A 622 85.28 -138.57 1.98
CA ILE A 622 85.42 -137.77 3.20
C ILE A 622 85.73 -138.67 4.41
N ILE A 623 85.04 -139.81 4.55
CA ILE A 623 85.27 -140.76 5.65
C ILE A 623 86.69 -141.34 5.60
N LYS A 624 87.17 -141.80 4.44
CA LYS A 624 88.55 -142.31 4.30
C LYS A 624 89.59 -141.24 4.66
N LYS A 625 89.33 -139.99 4.29
CA LYS A 625 90.22 -138.87 4.60
C LYS A 625 90.24 -138.53 6.09
N ILE A 626 89.09 -138.55 6.77
CA ILE A 626 89.00 -138.37 8.22
C ILE A 626 89.73 -139.51 8.94
N ILE A 627 89.56 -140.78 8.52
CA ILE A 627 90.29 -141.92 9.10
C ILE A 627 91.80 -141.76 8.93
N SER A 628 92.26 -141.35 7.74
CA SER A 628 93.68 -141.06 7.47
C SER A 628 94.22 -139.95 8.37
N ASP A 629 93.51 -138.83 8.47
CA ASP A 629 93.95 -137.67 9.25
C ASP A 629 94.00 -138.01 10.76
N VAL A 630 93.04 -138.79 11.25
CA VAL A 630 93.02 -139.25 12.66
C VAL A 630 94.16 -140.22 12.96
N LYS A 631 94.49 -141.12 12.03
CA LYS A 631 95.67 -142.00 12.13
C LYS A 631 96.97 -141.21 12.12
N GLN A 632 97.12 -140.25 11.21
CA GLN A 632 98.34 -139.48 11.05
C GLN A 632 98.63 -138.59 12.27
N LEU A 633 97.57 -138.13 12.94
CA LEU A 633 97.65 -137.33 14.17
C LEU A 633 97.79 -138.20 15.44
N GLY A 634 97.81 -139.53 15.33
CA GLY A 634 97.94 -140.45 16.47
C GLY A 634 96.82 -140.28 17.50
N LEU A 635 95.64 -139.77 17.10
CA LEU A 635 94.62 -139.36 18.06
C LEU A 635 93.98 -140.53 18.81
N ILE A 636 94.15 -141.76 18.34
CA ILE A 636 93.65 -142.97 19.01
C ILE A 636 94.82 -143.92 19.24
N ASP A 637 95.00 -144.32 20.49
CA ASP A 637 95.92 -145.38 20.90
C ASP A 637 95.33 -146.74 20.46
N GLU A 638 95.78 -147.19 19.29
CA GLU A 638 95.30 -148.42 18.64
C GLU A 638 95.55 -149.67 19.50
N GLU A 639 96.68 -149.73 20.19
CA GLU A 639 97.08 -150.88 21.01
C GLU A 639 96.23 -150.97 22.28
N TRP A 640 95.94 -149.83 22.92
CA TRP A 640 95.01 -149.78 24.05
C TRP A 640 93.58 -150.13 23.63
N TYR A 641 93.14 -149.64 22.47
CA TYR A 641 91.77 -149.85 21.99
C TYR A 641 91.50 -151.34 21.72
N LEU A 642 92.43 -152.04 21.05
CA LEU A 642 92.31 -153.48 20.79
C LEU A 642 92.43 -154.35 22.06
N ASN A 643 93.21 -153.92 23.05
CA ASN A 643 93.30 -154.63 24.32
C ASN A 643 92.05 -154.44 25.19
N THR A 644 91.39 -153.29 25.09
CA THR A 644 90.16 -152.98 25.84
C THR A 644 88.92 -153.62 25.18
N HIS A 645 88.84 -153.61 23.85
CA HIS A 645 87.70 -154.10 23.07
C HIS A 645 88.05 -155.40 22.34
N GLN A 646 87.98 -156.51 23.07
CA GLN A 646 88.32 -157.86 22.59
C GLN A 646 87.46 -158.33 21.40
N ASP A 647 86.26 -157.80 21.26
CA ASP A 647 85.34 -158.07 20.14
C ASP A 647 85.84 -157.45 18.83
N VAL A 648 86.39 -156.22 18.87
CA VAL A 648 87.05 -155.59 17.72
C VAL A 648 88.33 -156.34 17.36
N LYS A 649 89.07 -156.83 18.36
CA LYS A 649 90.27 -157.66 18.14
C LYS A 649 89.95 -159.00 17.46
N LYS A 650 88.79 -159.59 17.76
CA LYS A 650 88.32 -160.85 17.12
C LYS A 650 87.75 -160.65 15.72
N SER A 651 87.20 -159.46 15.40
CA SER A 651 86.65 -159.15 14.08
C SER A 651 87.73 -158.83 13.04
N GLY A 652 88.95 -158.49 13.47
CA GLY A 652 90.07 -158.13 12.59
C GLY A 652 89.93 -156.75 11.94
N LEU A 653 88.96 -155.94 12.39
CA LEU A 653 88.74 -154.57 11.90
C LEU A 653 89.79 -153.59 12.44
N ASP A 654 90.06 -152.53 11.68
CA ASP A 654 90.98 -151.47 12.09
C ASP A 654 90.42 -150.64 13.27
N PRO A 655 91.22 -150.34 14.32
CA PRO A 655 90.70 -149.70 15.54
C PRO A 655 90.18 -148.27 15.30
N VAL A 656 90.85 -147.51 14.45
CA VAL A 656 90.50 -146.11 14.17
C VAL A 656 89.26 -146.04 13.28
N GLU A 657 89.23 -146.89 12.25
CA GLU A 657 88.06 -147.04 11.38
C GLU A 657 86.83 -147.48 12.18
N HIS A 658 86.97 -148.50 13.04
CA HIS A 658 85.88 -148.94 13.89
C HIS A 658 85.40 -147.83 14.82
N PHE A 659 86.29 -147.05 15.43
CA PHE A 659 85.88 -145.98 16.34
C PHE A 659 85.08 -144.88 15.63
N ILE A 660 85.51 -144.46 14.44
CA ILE A 660 84.84 -143.40 13.67
C ILE A 660 83.48 -143.86 13.14
N LEU A 661 83.40 -145.09 12.63
CA LEU A 661 82.18 -145.61 12.00
C LEU A 661 81.14 -146.09 13.02
N HIS A 662 81.58 -146.67 14.13
CA HIS A 662 80.71 -147.35 15.09
C HIS A 662 80.99 -146.97 16.55
N GLY A 663 82.27 -146.86 16.94
CA GLY A 663 82.64 -146.69 18.34
C GLY A 663 82.16 -145.40 18.99
N ALA A 664 82.11 -144.28 18.26
CA ALA A 664 81.66 -142.99 18.80
C ALA A 664 80.15 -142.98 19.11
N THR A 665 79.32 -143.58 18.24
CA THR A 665 77.88 -143.74 18.46
C THR A 665 77.58 -144.83 19.50
N GLU A 666 78.38 -145.89 19.53
CA GLU A 666 78.33 -146.94 20.57
C GLU A 666 78.91 -146.50 21.92
N GLN A 667 79.42 -145.26 22.04
CA GLN A 667 80.06 -144.71 23.24
C GLN A 667 81.23 -145.54 23.78
N ARG A 668 81.97 -146.19 22.88
CA ARG A 668 83.16 -146.97 23.26
C ARG A 668 84.25 -146.05 23.79
N ARG A 669 84.87 -146.45 24.90
CA ARG A 669 86.00 -145.73 25.46
C ARG A 669 87.20 -145.84 24.52
N TYR A 670 87.87 -144.72 24.29
CA TYR A 670 89.13 -144.61 23.56
C TYR A 670 90.14 -143.82 24.40
N ARG A 671 91.41 -144.00 24.10
CA ARG A 671 92.52 -143.25 24.70
C ARG A 671 93.28 -142.54 23.58
N THR A 672 93.67 -141.28 23.79
CA THR A 672 94.47 -140.53 22.80
C THR A 672 95.96 -140.65 23.11
N THR A 673 96.81 -140.70 22.08
CA THR A 673 98.27 -140.60 22.29
C THR A 673 98.63 -139.12 22.53
N GLY A 674 99.51 -138.87 23.50
CA GLY A 674 99.59 -137.58 24.19
C GLY A 674 100.20 -136.42 23.39
N HIS A 675 99.60 -135.22 23.57
CA HIS A 675 100.23 -133.91 23.86
C HIS A 675 99.37 -132.67 23.52
N HIS A 676 98.11 -132.84 23.09
CA HIS A 676 97.16 -131.74 22.93
C HIS A 676 95.80 -132.09 23.55
N LEU A 677 95.70 -132.04 24.88
CA LEU A 677 94.43 -132.26 25.57
C LEU A 677 94.14 -131.17 26.59
N GLY A 678 93.11 -130.41 26.27
CA GLY A 678 92.36 -129.57 27.20
C GLY A 678 91.19 -128.82 26.54
N ALA A 679 91.13 -128.77 25.20
CA ALA A 679 90.11 -128.03 24.46
C ALA A 679 88.85 -128.86 24.05
N VAL A 680 88.69 -130.10 24.53
CA VAL A 680 87.58 -130.99 24.08
C VAL A 680 86.80 -131.61 25.25
N SER A 681 86.58 -130.87 26.35
CA SER A 681 85.80 -131.38 27.50
C SER A 681 84.49 -130.64 27.80
N LYS A 682 83.96 -129.81 26.89
CA LYS A 682 82.68 -129.12 27.12
C LYS A 682 81.67 -129.17 25.97
N LEU A 683 81.80 -130.12 25.04
CA LEU A 683 80.75 -130.44 24.05
C LEU A 683 79.59 -131.28 24.63
N SER A 684 79.47 -131.38 25.95
CA SER A 684 78.40 -132.10 26.63
C SER A 684 77.56 -131.12 27.44
N GLN A 685 76.62 -130.43 26.78
CA GLN A 685 75.28 -130.09 27.27
C GLN A 685 74.55 -129.14 26.28
N PRO A 686 73.40 -129.53 25.71
CA PRO A 686 72.47 -128.61 25.06
C PRO A 686 71.52 -127.97 26.09
N ASN A 687 71.37 -126.64 25.98
CA ASN A 687 70.25 -125.75 26.36
C ASN A 687 69.35 -126.08 27.57
N GLU A 688 69.26 -125.13 28.50
CA GLU A 688 67.97 -124.68 29.05
C GLU A 688 67.88 -123.15 28.97
N ALA A 689 66.65 -122.69 28.71
CA ALA A 689 66.22 -121.35 28.35
C ALA A 689 66.17 -120.36 29.52
#